data_AF-A0A0N8K8B2-F1
#
_entry.id   AF-A0A0N8K8B2-F1
#
_cell.length_a   1.000
_cell.length_b   1.000
_cell.length_c   1.000
_cell.angle_alpha   90.00
_cell.angle_beta   90.00
_cell.angle_gamma   90.00
#
_symmetry.space_group_name_H-M   'P 1'
#
loop_
_entity.id
_entity.type
_entity.pdbx_description
1 polymer ?
#
loop_
_entity_poly.entity_id
_entity_poly.type
_entity_poly.pdbx_seq_one_letter_code
_entity_poly.pdbx_strand_id
1 'polypeptide(L)'
;MTKSGFRGRTAGFRGRTARAAFAAMLVGTSTIAFAQSAPIVQPGAPGEDSRDLSAEEAVKLAGSSYTRADVKFLQDMITHHAQAVAMAQLARERTNTREIIAIAGRIEASQDDEIAFMREWLESRGEPTAMAMPAGHDHSHHHVMMGMATPEQMQALAAAEGAEFDRQFLTLMIAHHEGALDMVDELLAQPGSAADPMLYRFTGDVENDQKSEIERMDALLAGLSPDPRAGLAAGFDDAGEAISNLRHVASLRKPAGFFNPDNPADLRPAIPPREEESEEAAEDLAEAAEEVAANAAAEEEGEDEIPTRMEGDEESLTEFAERSPLLDFANTDMAFFEDVMVAGNYHGFNIYRLGEDGVPALMSSVVCPGGQGDVSVVGDILVMSVEQTRGRVDCGLEGVEEDVSEERFRGLRIFDISDLRRPRQVGGVQTCRGSHTHSIVSADAEKIVLYNSGTSSIRDEEELAGCIDNPASSRTALFSIDVIEIPLADPSQARIVKSPRVFADDETGDIAGLWKGGESGEGTQYTRRTDQCHDITVFPSRNLAAGACSGNGILMDISDPYNPKRIDAVFDKGFAYWHSATFNNDGTKVVFTDEWGGGGRPRCRASDPLDWGANAIYDIVEGKLEFRSHYKMPAPQTEWENCVAHNGSIIPVPGRDIFVQSWYQGGISVMDFTDSANPREIAFFDRGPISDEQMVVGGYWSSYWYNGRIYGTEITRGIDVFALEPSEHLTKAEIAAAQAASYASGRFNPQTQTEVTWSKAAIDAAEASREGG
;
A
#
# COMPACT_ATOMS: atom_id res chain seq x y z
N MET A 1 -75.83 -14.49 29.72
CA MET A 1 -76.90 -14.09 28.76
C MET A 1 -76.20 -13.65 27.48
N THR A 2 -76.15 -14.54 26.47
CA THR A 2 -76.81 -14.43 25.12
C THR A 2 -75.94 -13.68 24.10
N LYS A 3 -75.52 -14.19 22.94
CA LYS A 3 -75.90 -15.27 21.98
C LYS A 3 -74.61 -15.72 21.26
N SER A 4 -74.24 -16.97 20.93
CA SER A 4 -74.85 -18.13 20.24
C SER A 4 -75.04 -18.02 18.72
N GLY A 5 -74.41 -18.96 17.98
CA GLY A 5 -74.70 -19.37 16.59
C GLY A 5 -73.51 -20.18 16.04
N PHE A 6 -73.40 -21.51 16.02
CA PHE A 6 -74.24 -22.70 15.69
C PHE A 6 -74.02 -23.22 14.25
N ARG A 7 -73.58 -24.51 14.15
CA ARG A 7 -73.74 -25.57 13.11
C ARG A 7 -72.40 -26.25 12.82
N GLY A 8 -72.22 -27.58 12.77
CA GLY A 8 -73.06 -28.78 12.98
C GLY A 8 -72.13 -30.02 12.85
N ARG A 9 -72.19 -31.01 13.77
CA ARG A 9 -72.62 -32.42 13.55
C ARG A 9 -72.46 -32.91 12.08
N THR A 10 -71.87 -34.07 11.75
CA THR A 10 -72.06 -35.43 12.31
C THR A 10 -71.07 -36.44 11.68
N ALA A 11 -70.74 -37.49 12.44
CA ALA A 11 -70.43 -38.91 12.09
C ALA A 11 -70.13 -39.28 10.62
N GLY A 12 -69.15 -40.11 10.27
CA GLY A 12 -68.33 -41.08 11.00
C GLY A 12 -67.98 -42.23 10.04
N PHE A 13 -66.94 -43.03 10.30
CA PHE A 13 -66.91 -44.46 9.97
C PHE A 13 -65.70 -45.16 10.60
N ARG A 14 -65.96 -46.36 11.13
CA ARG A 14 -64.98 -47.32 11.67
C ARG A 14 -64.17 -47.95 10.53
N GLY A 15 -62.88 -48.22 10.75
CA GLY A 15 -62.08 -49.01 9.81
C GLY A 15 -60.63 -49.28 10.22
N ARG A 16 -60.46 -50.15 11.22
CA ARG A 16 -59.35 -51.09 11.48
C ARG A 16 -57.94 -50.86 10.88
N THR A 17 -56.97 -50.91 11.81
CA THR A 17 -55.64 -51.55 11.75
C THR A 17 -54.59 -51.04 10.75
N ALA A 18 -53.53 -50.38 11.25
CA ALA A 18 -52.20 -51.00 11.42
C ALA A 18 -51.17 -49.96 11.90
N ARG A 19 -50.35 -50.39 12.89
CA ARG A 19 -48.92 -50.10 13.09
C ARG A 19 -48.43 -48.65 12.92
N ALA A 20 -47.95 -48.05 14.01
CA ALA A 20 -46.52 -47.98 14.35
C ALA A 20 -46.19 -46.73 15.20
N ALA A 21 -45.49 -46.99 16.31
CA ALA A 21 -44.50 -46.15 16.98
C ALA A 21 -44.75 -44.64 17.13
N PHE A 22 -45.12 -44.22 18.35
CA PHE A 22 -44.71 -42.92 18.90
C PHE A 22 -44.44 -43.11 20.41
N ALA A 23 -43.18 -43.41 20.73
CA ALA A 23 -42.62 -43.10 22.05
C ALA A 23 -41.44 -42.17 21.75
N ALA A 24 -41.75 -40.87 21.71
CA ALA A 24 -40.77 -39.82 21.48
C ALA A 24 -39.77 -39.81 22.65
N MET A 25 -38.50 -40.09 22.31
CA MET A 25 -37.34 -39.87 23.15
C MET A 25 -37.19 -38.37 23.44
N LEU A 26 -37.25 -38.02 24.73
CA LEU A 26 -36.66 -36.81 25.27
C LEU A 26 -35.24 -37.15 25.71
N VAL A 27 -34.30 -37.11 24.76
CA VAL A 27 -32.87 -36.89 25.03
C VAL A 27 -32.42 -35.85 24.03
N GLY A 28 -32.46 -34.59 24.46
CA GLY A 28 -31.84 -33.50 23.73
C GLY A 28 -30.33 -33.71 23.78
N THR A 29 -29.77 -34.27 22.71
CA THR A 29 -28.36 -34.13 22.39
C THR A 29 -28.13 -32.70 21.94
N SER A 30 -27.66 -31.85 22.85
CA SER A 30 -27.01 -30.58 22.50
C SER A 30 -25.71 -30.91 21.77
N THR A 31 -25.78 -31.09 20.46
CA THR A 31 -24.60 -31.01 19.58
C THR A 31 -24.24 -29.53 19.47
N ILE A 32 -23.44 -29.02 20.40
CA ILE A 32 -22.63 -27.83 20.16
C ILE A 32 -21.57 -28.30 19.16
N ALA A 33 -21.82 -28.07 17.87
CA ALA A 33 -20.77 -28.07 16.88
C ALA A 33 -19.86 -26.87 17.20
N PHE A 34 -18.75 -27.12 17.89
CA PHE A 34 -17.65 -26.17 17.87
C PHE A 34 -17.17 -26.08 16.42
N ALA A 35 -17.50 -24.99 15.73
CA ALA A 35 -16.69 -24.55 14.61
C ALA A 35 -15.28 -24.33 15.19
N GLN A 36 -14.35 -25.24 14.89
CA GLN A 36 -12.98 -25.14 15.36
C GLN A 36 -12.35 -23.96 14.61
N SER A 37 -12.24 -22.80 15.25
CA SER A 37 -11.51 -21.65 14.72
C SER A 37 -10.08 -22.09 14.38
N ALA A 38 -9.53 -21.59 13.27
CA ALA A 38 -8.14 -21.84 12.92
C ALA A 38 -7.23 -21.38 14.08
N PRO A 39 -6.19 -22.14 14.44
CA PRO A 39 -5.28 -21.76 15.51
C PRO A 39 -4.48 -20.50 15.14
N ILE A 40 -4.30 -19.61 16.12
CA ILE A 40 -3.33 -18.51 16.08
C ILE A 40 -2.11 -18.99 16.85
N VAL A 41 -0.95 -19.01 16.20
CA VAL A 41 0.28 -19.64 16.69
C VAL A 41 1.40 -18.60 16.73
N GLN A 42 2.09 -18.49 17.86
CA GLN A 42 3.35 -17.76 17.96
C GLN A 42 4.51 -18.76 18.00
N PRO A 43 5.39 -18.77 16.99
CA PRO A 43 6.64 -19.53 17.06
C PRO A 43 7.55 -19.01 18.19
N GLY A 44 8.42 -19.86 18.72
CA GLY A 44 9.51 -19.43 19.60
C GLY A 44 10.78 -19.10 18.81
N ALA A 45 11.91 -18.97 19.52
CA ALA A 45 13.22 -18.83 18.87
C ALA A 45 13.54 -20.07 17.99
N PRO A 46 14.51 -20.00 17.05
CA PRO A 46 14.84 -21.13 16.19
C PRO A 46 15.05 -22.46 16.95
N GLY A 47 14.24 -23.47 16.62
CA GLY A 47 14.26 -24.80 17.23
C GLY A 47 13.35 -24.97 18.45
N GLU A 48 12.77 -23.89 18.99
CA GLU A 48 11.81 -23.97 20.10
C GLU A 48 10.41 -24.40 19.63
N ASP A 49 9.52 -24.70 20.58
CA ASP A 49 8.15 -25.10 20.30
C ASP A 49 7.24 -23.87 20.19
N SER A 50 6.32 -23.88 19.22
CA SER A 50 5.32 -22.82 19.06
C SER A 50 4.22 -22.92 20.13
N ARG A 51 3.71 -21.77 20.59
CA ARG A 51 2.59 -21.66 21.54
C ARG A 51 1.33 -21.12 20.87
N ASP A 52 0.17 -21.41 21.46
CA ASP A 52 -1.11 -20.85 20.99
C ASP A 52 -1.31 -19.44 21.59
N LEU A 53 -1.87 -18.52 20.81
CA LEU A 53 -2.25 -17.17 21.23
C LEU A 53 -3.77 -17.00 21.17
N SER A 54 -4.32 -16.17 22.07
CA SER A 54 -5.66 -15.60 21.88
C SER A 54 -5.60 -14.40 20.92
N ALA A 55 -6.73 -14.07 20.28
CA ALA A 55 -6.80 -12.89 19.39
C ALA A 55 -6.56 -11.57 20.13
N GLU A 56 -6.94 -11.49 21.41
CA GLU A 56 -6.75 -10.29 22.26
C GLU A 56 -5.27 -10.08 22.65
N GLU A 57 -4.49 -11.15 22.83
CA GLU A 57 -3.06 -11.04 23.15
C GLU A 57 -2.22 -10.54 21.96
N ALA A 58 -2.73 -10.66 20.73
CA ALA A 58 -2.01 -10.25 19.51
C ALA A 58 -2.00 -8.73 19.24
N VAL A 59 -2.80 -7.91 19.96
CA VAL A 59 -3.08 -6.50 19.59
C VAL A 59 -2.75 -5.49 20.72
N LYS A 60 -1.52 -5.44 21.27
CA LYS A 60 -1.22 -4.52 22.41
C LYS A 60 0.13 -3.75 22.33
N LEU A 61 0.11 -2.42 22.06
CA LEU A 61 0.88 -1.27 22.67
C LEU A 61 1.23 -0.08 21.70
N ALA A 62 1.06 1.19 22.14
CA ALA A 62 2.01 2.34 22.00
C ALA A 62 1.49 3.73 22.52
N GLY A 63 2.38 4.63 23.02
CA GLY A 63 2.15 6.10 23.20
C GLY A 63 3.31 6.93 23.87
N SER A 64 3.67 8.16 23.37
CA SER A 64 4.70 9.13 23.91
C SER A 64 4.58 10.65 23.43
N SER A 65 5.50 11.58 23.83
CA SER A 65 5.55 13.11 23.69
C SER A 65 6.74 13.78 22.88
N TYR A 66 6.86 15.15 22.77
CA TYR A 66 7.51 16.08 21.71
C TYR A 66 9.01 16.53 21.70
N THR A 67 9.51 17.19 20.61
CA THR A 67 10.96 17.51 20.32
C THR A 67 11.31 18.91 19.71
N ARG A 68 12.52 19.10 19.11
CA ARG A 68 13.13 20.36 18.61
C ARG A 68 12.83 20.67 17.14
N ALA A 69 12.48 19.66 16.36
CA ALA A 69 12.06 19.80 14.96
C ALA A 69 10.82 20.72 14.84
N ASP A 70 9.96 20.59 15.84
CA ASP A 70 8.73 21.31 16.14
C ASP A 70 8.88 22.84 16.06
N VAL A 71 9.94 23.36 16.68
CA VAL A 71 10.22 24.80 16.73
C VAL A 71 10.64 25.32 15.35
N LYS A 72 11.41 24.54 14.59
CA LYS A 72 11.92 24.95 13.28
C LYS A 72 10.80 24.98 12.24
N PHE A 73 9.93 23.98 12.23
CA PHE A 73 8.80 23.89 11.31
C PHE A 73 7.91 25.13 11.39
N LEU A 74 7.53 25.56 12.59
CA LEU A 74 6.65 26.73 12.78
C LEU A 74 7.27 28.03 12.26
N GLN A 75 8.59 28.20 12.39
CA GLN A 75 9.28 29.38 11.87
C GLN A 75 9.29 29.42 10.33
N ASP A 76 9.47 28.26 9.70
CA ASP A 76 9.47 28.14 8.24
C ASP A 76 8.05 28.32 7.67
N MET A 77 7.04 27.72 8.31
CA MET A 77 5.65 27.77 7.88
C MET A 77 5.03 29.18 8.00
N ILE A 78 5.43 30.00 8.97
CA ILE A 78 5.04 31.43 9.03
C ILE A 78 5.44 32.18 7.74
N THR A 79 6.61 31.87 7.16
CA THR A 79 7.09 32.53 5.95
C THR A 79 6.36 32.03 4.71
N HIS A 80 6.04 30.74 4.69
CA HIS A 80 5.29 30.07 3.63
C HIS A 80 3.87 30.66 3.53
N HIS A 81 3.13 30.69 4.64
CA HIS A 81 1.77 31.20 4.70
C HIS A 81 1.63 32.67 4.26
N ALA A 82 2.63 33.50 4.54
CA ALA A 82 2.62 34.90 4.14
C ALA A 82 2.58 35.10 2.61
N GLN A 83 3.10 34.14 1.82
CA GLN A 83 3.04 34.21 0.36
C GLN A 83 1.68 33.76 -0.20
N ALA A 84 1.02 32.78 0.41
CA ALA A 84 -0.36 32.39 0.06
C ALA A 84 -1.33 33.58 0.20
N VAL A 85 -1.26 34.30 1.33
CA VAL A 85 -2.08 35.51 1.57
C VAL A 85 -1.83 36.57 0.49
N ALA A 86 -0.56 36.77 0.08
CA ALA A 86 -0.21 37.73 -0.98
C ALA A 86 -0.76 37.33 -2.36
N MET A 87 -0.81 36.03 -2.69
CA MET A 87 -1.44 35.54 -3.93
C MET A 87 -2.96 35.70 -3.89
N ALA A 88 -3.59 35.35 -2.77
CA ALA A 88 -5.04 35.43 -2.55
C ALA A 88 -5.59 36.87 -2.71
N GLN A 89 -4.86 37.87 -2.22
CA GLN A 89 -5.25 39.29 -2.31
C GLN A 89 -5.38 39.81 -3.75
N LEU A 90 -4.72 39.19 -4.73
CA LEU A 90 -4.82 39.59 -6.13
C LEU A 90 -6.18 39.22 -6.77
N ALA A 91 -6.88 38.21 -6.25
CA ALA A 91 -8.04 37.62 -6.93
C ALA A 91 -9.21 38.60 -7.14
N ARG A 92 -9.50 39.46 -6.16
CA ARG A 92 -10.67 40.36 -6.18
C ARG A 92 -10.60 41.42 -7.28
N GLU A 93 -9.41 41.76 -7.76
CA GLU A 93 -9.18 42.76 -8.81
C GLU A 93 -8.94 42.16 -10.20
N ARG A 94 -8.71 40.84 -10.29
CA ARG A 94 -8.21 40.18 -11.51
C ARG A 94 -9.18 39.19 -12.15
N THR A 95 -10.18 38.71 -11.42
CA THR A 95 -11.21 37.80 -11.96
C THR A 95 -12.61 38.16 -11.51
N ASN A 96 -13.61 37.67 -12.23
CA ASN A 96 -15.03 37.70 -11.86
C ASN A 96 -15.62 36.29 -11.64
N THR A 97 -14.79 35.23 -11.67
CA THR A 97 -15.19 33.85 -11.38
C THR A 97 -15.49 33.72 -9.89
N ARG A 98 -16.75 33.42 -9.55
CA ARG A 98 -17.24 33.50 -8.17
C ARG A 98 -16.59 32.47 -7.26
N GLU A 99 -16.31 31.29 -7.81
CA GLU A 99 -15.70 30.15 -7.14
C GLU A 99 -14.25 30.47 -6.77
N ILE A 100 -13.49 31.11 -7.66
CA ILE A 100 -12.08 31.54 -7.40
C ILE A 100 -12.01 32.66 -6.36
N ILE A 101 -12.91 33.64 -6.43
CA ILE A 101 -13.00 34.71 -5.43
C ILE A 101 -13.33 34.15 -4.05
N ALA A 102 -14.21 33.14 -3.98
CA ALA A 102 -14.57 32.46 -2.74
C ALA A 102 -13.42 31.61 -2.18
N ILE A 103 -12.66 30.92 -3.02
CA ILE A 103 -11.45 30.18 -2.61
C ILE A 103 -10.38 31.14 -2.07
N ALA A 104 -10.05 32.19 -2.82
CA ALA A 104 -9.05 33.18 -2.40
C ALA A 104 -9.44 33.88 -1.07
N GLY A 105 -10.72 34.20 -0.88
CA GLY A 105 -11.19 34.80 0.37
C GLY A 105 -11.11 33.88 1.60
N ARG A 106 -11.14 32.56 1.40
CA ARG A 106 -10.96 31.58 2.49
C ARG A 106 -9.49 31.41 2.85
N ILE A 107 -8.63 31.21 1.86
CA ILE A 107 -7.16 31.14 2.00
C ILE A 107 -6.63 32.36 2.77
N GLU A 108 -7.09 33.57 2.40
CA GLU A 108 -6.68 34.80 3.07
C GLU A 108 -7.01 34.79 4.58
N ALA A 109 -8.18 34.27 4.95
CA ALA A 109 -8.63 34.25 6.34
C ALA A 109 -7.96 33.14 7.16
N SER A 110 -7.93 31.90 6.65
CA SER A 110 -7.35 30.75 7.36
C SER A 110 -5.85 30.96 7.61
N GLN A 111 -5.10 31.36 6.59
CA GLN A 111 -3.65 31.46 6.69
C GLN A 111 -3.18 32.64 7.57
N ASP A 112 -3.97 33.71 7.68
CA ASP A 112 -3.70 34.80 8.63
C ASP A 112 -3.88 34.35 10.10
N ASP A 113 -4.90 33.51 10.37
CA ASP A 113 -5.17 32.94 11.71
C ASP A 113 -4.10 31.90 12.10
N GLU A 114 -3.67 31.07 11.15
CA GLU A 114 -2.58 30.10 11.33
C GLU A 114 -1.24 30.78 11.64
N ILE A 115 -0.91 31.89 10.95
CA ILE A 115 0.28 32.71 11.28
C ILE A 115 0.22 33.25 12.71
N ALA A 116 -0.96 33.64 13.20
CA ALA A 116 -1.13 34.12 14.57
C ALA A 116 -0.88 33.00 15.59
N PHE A 117 -1.44 31.81 15.34
CA PHE A 117 -1.22 30.63 16.17
C PHE A 117 0.27 30.26 16.27
N MET A 118 0.97 30.15 15.14
CA MET A 118 2.38 29.73 15.13
C MET A 118 3.27 30.70 15.93
N ARG A 119 2.97 32.00 15.86
CA ARG A 119 3.68 33.02 16.64
C ARG A 119 3.43 32.87 18.14
N GLU A 120 2.19 32.66 18.55
CA GLU A 120 1.82 32.47 19.95
C GLU A 120 2.39 31.16 20.53
N TRP A 121 2.40 30.09 19.74
CA TRP A 121 2.98 28.80 20.13
C TRP A 121 4.49 28.94 20.41
N LEU A 122 5.23 29.66 19.56
CA LEU A 122 6.66 29.93 19.74
C LEU A 122 6.93 30.87 20.93
N GLU A 123 6.16 31.96 21.07
CA GLU A 123 6.33 32.94 22.14
C GLU A 123 6.05 32.36 23.54
N SER A 124 5.00 31.55 23.67
CA SER A 124 4.60 30.91 24.94
C SER A 124 5.65 29.92 25.48
N ARG A 125 6.53 29.42 24.60
CA ARG A 125 7.60 28.48 24.92
C ARG A 125 9.00 29.14 24.95
N GLY A 126 9.05 30.47 24.78
CA GLY A 126 10.27 31.26 24.83
C GLY A 126 11.17 31.13 23.60
N GLU A 127 10.63 30.61 22.50
CA GLU A 127 11.33 30.45 21.22
C GLU A 127 11.10 31.69 20.33
N PRO A 128 12.05 32.06 19.45
CA PRO A 128 11.90 33.21 18.56
C PRO A 128 10.87 32.94 17.45
N THR A 129 10.07 33.94 17.08
CA THR A 129 9.03 33.85 16.02
C THR A 129 9.55 34.05 14.60
N ALA A 130 10.80 34.45 14.45
CA ALA A 130 11.46 34.63 13.17
C ALA A 130 12.87 34.05 13.22
N MET A 131 13.32 33.46 12.13
CA MET A 131 14.73 33.10 11.97
C MET A 131 15.61 34.36 12.04
N ALA A 132 16.63 34.33 12.91
CA ALA A 132 17.70 35.32 12.86
C ALA A 132 18.56 35.04 11.62
N MET A 133 18.39 35.82 10.55
CA MET A 133 19.15 35.69 9.30
C MET A 133 20.66 35.62 9.56
N PRO A 134 21.33 34.45 9.41
CA PRO A 134 22.77 34.38 9.50
C PRO A 134 23.36 34.89 8.18
N ALA A 135 24.35 35.77 8.26
CA ALA A 135 25.16 36.13 7.11
C ALA A 135 26.10 34.95 6.77
N GLY A 136 25.66 34.02 5.93
CA GLY A 136 26.50 32.93 5.42
C GLY A 136 25.74 31.91 4.59
N HIS A 137 26.28 31.57 3.40
CA HIS A 137 25.75 30.54 2.51
C HIS A 137 25.90 29.15 3.13
N ASP A 138 24.80 28.56 3.62
CA ASP A 138 24.72 27.13 3.88
C ASP A 138 23.25 26.65 3.77
N HIS A 139 23.02 25.33 3.80
CA HIS A 139 21.80 24.55 3.50
C HIS A 139 20.41 25.01 4.02
N SER A 140 20.26 26.19 4.64
CA SER A 140 19.00 26.73 5.19
C SER A 140 18.00 27.26 4.15
N HIS A 141 18.36 27.30 2.86
CA HIS A 141 17.50 27.88 1.81
C HIS A 141 16.45 26.91 1.23
N HIS A 142 16.54 25.60 1.47
CA HIS A 142 15.65 24.61 0.82
C HIS A 142 14.26 24.51 1.45
N HIS A 143 14.13 24.55 2.79
CA HIS A 143 12.81 24.40 3.46
C HIS A 143 11.88 25.61 3.25
N VAL A 144 12.43 26.81 3.07
CA VAL A 144 11.66 28.06 2.90
C VAL A 144 11.01 28.17 1.50
N MET A 145 11.37 27.29 0.56
CA MET A 145 11.02 27.43 -0.86
C MET A 145 10.14 26.29 -1.41
N MET A 146 9.70 25.32 -0.58
CA MET A 146 8.85 24.21 -1.03
C MET A 146 7.47 24.74 -1.46
N GLY A 147 7.11 24.54 -2.74
CA GLY A 147 5.84 25.01 -3.31
C GLY A 147 5.72 26.53 -3.55
N MET A 148 6.65 27.34 -3.02
CA MET A 148 6.59 28.80 -3.11
C MET A 148 6.72 29.30 -4.56
N ALA A 149 5.88 30.24 -4.95
CA ALA A 149 5.97 30.95 -6.23
C ALA A 149 7.22 31.83 -6.29
N THR A 150 7.93 31.79 -7.42
CA THR A 150 9.10 32.65 -7.65
C THR A 150 8.69 34.13 -7.80
N PRO A 151 9.62 35.08 -7.57
CA PRO A 151 9.34 36.50 -7.80
C PRO A 151 8.83 36.81 -9.22
N GLU A 152 9.29 36.07 -10.23
CA GLU A 152 8.84 36.17 -11.61
C GLU A 152 7.42 35.63 -11.80
N GLN A 153 7.08 34.50 -11.16
CA GLN A 153 5.72 33.93 -11.17
C GLN A 153 4.73 34.86 -10.45
N MET A 154 5.11 35.47 -9.33
CA MET A 154 4.30 36.47 -8.63
C MET A 154 4.05 37.72 -9.48
N GLN A 155 5.05 38.19 -10.23
CA GLN A 155 4.87 39.31 -11.18
C GLN A 155 3.96 38.94 -12.35
N ALA A 156 4.08 37.72 -12.88
CA ALA A 156 3.23 37.22 -13.95
C ALA A 156 1.77 37.08 -13.50
N LEU A 157 1.53 36.50 -12.31
CA LEU A 157 0.21 36.38 -11.70
C LEU A 157 -0.43 37.75 -11.49
N ALA A 158 0.33 38.73 -10.98
CA ALA A 158 -0.17 40.09 -10.76
C ALA A 158 -0.53 40.84 -12.05
N ALA A 159 0.04 40.46 -13.19
CA ALA A 159 -0.21 41.06 -14.50
C ALA A 159 -1.32 40.36 -15.30
N ALA A 160 -1.74 39.14 -14.91
CA ALA A 160 -2.78 38.36 -15.59
C ALA A 160 -4.20 38.81 -15.20
N GLU A 161 -5.17 38.65 -16.11
CA GLU A 161 -6.59 38.95 -15.87
C GLU A 161 -7.51 37.86 -16.45
N GLY A 162 -8.69 37.67 -15.86
CA GLY A 162 -9.71 36.73 -16.31
C GLY A 162 -9.27 35.26 -16.25
N ALA A 163 -9.62 34.47 -17.27
CA ALA A 163 -9.34 33.02 -17.27
C ALA A 163 -7.83 32.67 -17.23
N GLU A 164 -6.95 33.58 -17.66
CA GLU A 164 -5.51 33.40 -17.54
C GLU A 164 -5.03 33.58 -16.10
N PHE A 165 -5.61 34.54 -15.37
CA PHE A 165 -5.42 34.70 -13.93
C PHE A 165 -5.94 33.47 -13.18
N ASP A 166 -7.16 33.00 -13.48
CA ASP A 166 -7.77 31.86 -12.79
C ASP A 166 -6.89 30.60 -12.88
N ARG A 167 -6.34 30.31 -14.07
CA ARG A 167 -5.44 29.18 -14.27
C ARG A 167 -4.14 29.34 -13.49
N GLN A 168 -3.48 30.50 -13.59
CA GLN A 168 -2.20 30.72 -12.90
C GLN A 168 -2.38 30.71 -11.37
N PHE A 169 -3.48 31.29 -10.87
CA PHE A 169 -3.84 31.28 -9.46
C PHE A 169 -4.02 29.85 -8.95
N LEU A 170 -4.84 29.03 -9.62
CA LEU A 170 -5.05 27.63 -9.23
C LEU A 170 -3.76 26.82 -9.30
N THR A 171 -2.99 26.92 -10.39
CA THR A 171 -1.74 26.17 -10.54
C THR A 171 -0.70 26.53 -9.49
N LEU A 172 -0.52 27.83 -9.20
CA LEU A 172 0.44 28.27 -8.19
C LEU A 172 -0.04 27.97 -6.77
N MET A 173 -1.33 28.10 -6.49
CA MET A 173 -1.88 27.82 -5.16
C MET A 173 -1.89 26.33 -4.84
N ILE A 174 -2.20 25.46 -5.80
CA ILE A 174 -2.08 23.99 -5.62
C ILE A 174 -0.62 23.63 -5.32
N ALA A 175 0.34 24.10 -6.11
CA ALA A 175 1.75 23.82 -5.89
C ALA A 175 2.26 24.39 -4.55
N HIS A 176 1.76 25.55 -4.14
CA HIS A 176 2.06 26.17 -2.86
C HIS A 176 1.55 25.30 -1.70
N HIS A 177 0.29 24.87 -1.76
CA HIS A 177 -0.33 24.00 -0.77
C HIS A 177 0.34 22.63 -0.69
N GLU A 178 0.70 22.02 -1.83
CA GLU A 178 1.51 20.79 -1.88
C GLU A 178 2.87 20.98 -1.18
N GLY A 179 3.48 22.16 -1.29
CA GLY A 179 4.71 22.51 -0.57
C GLY A 179 4.54 22.61 0.95
N ALA A 180 3.39 23.11 1.44
CA ALA A 180 3.06 23.12 2.86
C ALA A 180 2.88 21.69 3.40
N LEU A 181 2.26 20.81 2.61
CA LEU A 181 2.12 19.38 2.94
C LEU A 181 3.48 18.68 3.00
N ASP A 182 4.39 18.93 2.06
CA ASP A 182 5.75 18.38 2.10
C ASP A 182 6.55 18.87 3.34
N MET A 183 6.31 20.12 3.77
CA MET A 183 6.90 20.65 5.03
C MET A 183 6.35 19.96 6.27
N VAL A 184 5.06 19.62 6.29
CA VAL A 184 4.42 18.83 7.37
C VAL A 184 4.96 17.39 7.36
N ASP A 185 5.03 16.73 6.19
CA ASP A 185 5.62 15.38 6.02
C ASP A 185 7.06 15.32 6.57
N GLU A 186 7.87 16.32 6.26
CA GLU A 186 9.27 16.39 6.70
C GLU A 186 9.40 16.66 8.21
N LEU A 187 8.48 17.44 8.80
CA LEU A 187 8.39 17.57 10.25
C LEU A 187 8.08 16.20 10.85
N LEU A 188 7.02 15.52 10.39
CA LEU A 188 6.55 14.24 10.94
C LEU A 188 7.52 13.07 10.75
N ALA A 189 8.39 13.13 9.73
CA ALA A 189 9.44 12.15 9.51
C ALA A 189 10.57 12.18 10.56
N GLN A 190 10.68 13.25 11.36
CA GLN A 190 11.73 13.38 12.36
C GLN A 190 11.39 12.63 13.66
N PRO A 191 12.32 11.83 14.23
CA PRO A 191 12.03 11.08 15.45
C PRO A 191 11.63 11.97 16.63
N GLY A 192 10.40 11.78 17.11
CA GLY A 192 9.82 12.48 18.27
C GLY A 192 9.28 13.87 17.97
N SER A 193 9.27 14.33 16.72
CA SER A 193 8.62 15.58 16.34
C SER A 193 7.10 15.52 16.43
N ALA A 194 6.50 16.72 16.41
CA ALA A 194 5.08 17.04 16.48
C ALA A 194 4.32 16.39 17.64
N ALA A 195 4.97 15.80 18.65
CA ALA A 195 4.25 15.11 19.71
C ALA A 195 3.71 16.06 20.82
N ASP A 196 3.68 17.37 20.56
CA ASP A 196 3.01 18.40 21.38
C ASP A 196 1.59 18.51 20.81
N PRO A 197 0.55 18.15 21.57
CA PRO A 197 -0.80 18.04 21.02
C PRO A 197 -1.35 19.31 20.36
N MET A 198 -0.85 20.50 20.71
CA MET A 198 -1.26 21.74 20.06
C MET A 198 -0.53 21.98 18.74
N LEU A 199 0.76 21.64 18.68
CA LEU A 199 1.53 21.69 17.43
C LEU A 199 1.07 20.63 16.44
N TYR A 200 0.79 19.44 16.95
CA TYR A 200 0.23 18.34 16.20
C TYR A 200 -1.06 18.82 15.53
N ARG A 201 -2.03 19.30 16.32
CA ARG A 201 -3.30 19.80 15.78
C ARG A 201 -3.12 20.84 14.71
N PHE A 202 -2.24 21.81 14.96
CA PHE A 202 -1.91 22.80 13.95
C PHE A 202 -1.32 22.21 12.66
N THR A 203 -0.45 21.19 12.75
CA THR A 203 0.03 20.48 11.56
C THR A 203 -1.09 19.73 10.84
N GLY A 204 -2.04 19.18 11.59
CA GLY A 204 -3.25 18.56 11.05
C GLY A 204 -4.21 19.57 10.41
N ASP A 205 -4.38 20.75 10.99
CA ASP A 205 -5.22 21.84 10.46
C ASP A 205 -4.63 22.35 9.14
N VAL A 206 -3.32 22.61 9.11
CA VAL A 206 -2.60 22.94 7.87
C VAL A 206 -2.74 21.80 6.85
N GLU A 207 -2.64 20.53 7.27
CA GLU A 207 -2.81 19.41 6.35
C GLU A 207 -4.24 19.36 5.75
N ASN A 208 -5.26 19.52 6.59
CA ASN A 208 -6.66 19.36 6.23
C ASN A 208 -7.20 20.54 5.42
N ASP A 209 -6.90 21.77 5.83
CA ASP A 209 -7.37 22.96 5.12
C ASP A 209 -6.70 23.04 3.74
N GLN A 210 -5.39 22.80 3.68
CA GLN A 210 -4.65 22.84 2.42
C GLN A 210 -5.08 21.71 1.49
N LYS A 211 -5.38 20.50 2.01
CA LYS A 211 -5.96 19.40 1.22
C LYS A 211 -7.38 19.70 0.76
N SER A 212 -8.26 20.20 1.63
CA SER A 212 -9.64 20.55 1.20
C SER A 212 -9.67 21.63 0.13
N GLU A 213 -8.69 22.53 0.17
CA GLU A 213 -8.51 23.53 -0.86
C GLU A 213 -7.97 22.91 -2.16
N ILE A 214 -7.02 21.97 -2.09
CA ILE A 214 -6.58 21.17 -3.25
C ILE A 214 -7.75 20.37 -3.84
N GLU A 215 -8.51 19.64 -3.04
CA GLU A 215 -9.70 18.85 -3.45
C GLU A 215 -10.69 19.68 -4.25
N ARG A 216 -11.04 20.87 -3.75
CA ARG A 216 -11.99 21.75 -4.43
C ARG A 216 -11.44 22.24 -5.76
N MET A 217 -10.12 22.40 -5.87
CA MET A 217 -9.44 22.77 -7.10
C MET A 217 -9.30 21.58 -8.07
N ASP A 218 -9.06 20.36 -7.57
CA ASP A 218 -8.89 19.12 -8.35
C ASP A 218 -10.23 18.48 -8.76
N ALA A 219 -11.29 18.57 -7.95
CA ALA A 219 -12.64 18.09 -8.30
C ALA A 219 -13.25 18.86 -9.48
N LEU A 220 -12.92 20.15 -9.61
CA LEU A 220 -13.24 20.95 -10.79
C LEU A 220 -12.49 20.44 -12.05
N LEU A 221 -11.39 19.69 -11.88
CA LEU A 221 -10.58 19.10 -12.95
C LEU A 221 -11.02 17.66 -13.29
N ALA A 222 -11.35 16.84 -12.30
CA ALA A 222 -11.60 15.40 -12.42
C ALA A 222 -12.99 15.04 -13.01
N GLY A 223 -14.01 15.89 -12.84
CA GLY A 223 -15.38 15.69 -13.39
C GLY A 223 -15.51 15.65 -14.92
N LEU A 224 -14.40 15.47 -15.64
CA LEU A 224 -14.28 15.40 -17.10
C LEU A 224 -13.86 14.00 -17.62
N SER A 225 -13.58 13.02 -16.75
CA SER A 225 -13.12 11.67 -17.15
C SER A 225 -14.26 10.72 -17.55
N PRO A 226 -14.11 9.91 -18.62
CA PRO A 226 -15.09 8.89 -19.00
C PRO A 226 -14.85 7.48 -18.41
N ASP A 227 -13.77 7.27 -17.63
CA ASP A 227 -13.46 5.94 -17.04
C ASP A 227 -14.46 5.60 -15.91
N PRO A 228 -15.06 4.40 -15.87
CA PRO A 228 -16.05 4.03 -14.86
C PRO A 228 -15.49 3.90 -13.43
N ARG A 229 -14.16 3.89 -13.25
CA ARG A 229 -13.50 3.91 -11.94
C ARG A 229 -13.37 5.33 -11.36
N ALA A 230 -13.57 6.37 -12.18
CA ALA A 230 -13.50 7.75 -11.69
C ALA A 230 -14.73 8.07 -10.81
N GLY A 231 -14.49 8.47 -9.55
CA GLY A 231 -15.55 8.88 -8.62
C GLY A 231 -16.31 7.71 -7.98
N LEU A 232 -15.67 6.55 -7.82
CA LEU A 232 -16.23 5.47 -6.99
C LEU A 232 -16.41 5.96 -5.55
N ALA A 233 -17.53 5.59 -4.92
CA ALA A 233 -17.83 5.96 -3.55
C ALA A 233 -16.79 5.36 -2.58
N ALA A 234 -16.37 6.13 -1.57
CA ALA A 234 -15.49 5.65 -0.52
C ALA A 234 -16.18 4.60 0.38
N GLY A 235 -15.38 3.78 1.07
CA GLY A 235 -15.87 2.85 2.08
C GLY A 235 -14.91 1.70 2.37
N PHE A 236 -14.80 1.28 3.62
CA PHE A 236 -13.95 0.14 3.97
C PHE A 236 -14.52 -1.19 3.46
N ASP A 237 -15.78 -1.48 3.78
CA ASP A 237 -16.46 -2.74 3.44
C ASP A 237 -17.45 -2.60 2.27
N ASP A 238 -17.84 -1.38 1.93
CA ASP A 238 -18.94 -1.05 1.02
C ASP A 238 -18.60 0.05 0.01
N ALA A 239 -17.30 0.30 -0.24
CA ALA A 239 -16.85 1.15 -1.33
C ALA A 239 -17.52 0.79 -2.66
N GLY A 240 -17.74 1.81 -3.49
CA GLY A 240 -18.15 1.60 -4.88
C GLY A 240 -17.12 0.74 -5.61
N GLU A 241 -17.58 -0.18 -6.44
CA GLU A 241 -16.70 -1.07 -7.21
C GLU A 241 -16.95 -0.92 -8.71
N ALA A 242 -15.89 -1.04 -9.50
CA ALA A 242 -15.98 -1.19 -10.94
C ALA A 242 -15.20 -2.43 -11.39
N ILE A 243 -15.81 -3.24 -12.26
CA ILE A 243 -15.22 -4.48 -12.74
C ILE A 243 -15.49 -4.66 -14.23
N SER A 244 -14.48 -5.12 -14.97
CA SER A 244 -14.58 -5.40 -16.40
C SER A 244 -13.82 -6.66 -16.76
N ASN A 245 -14.47 -7.55 -17.54
CA ASN A 245 -13.94 -8.83 -18.03
C ASN A 245 -13.39 -9.77 -16.93
N LEU A 246 -13.76 -9.50 -15.68
CA LEU A 246 -13.47 -10.30 -14.50
C LEU A 246 -14.77 -10.58 -13.77
N ARG A 247 -14.78 -11.70 -13.05
CA ARG A 247 -15.76 -11.98 -12.02
C ARG A 247 -15.07 -12.00 -10.68
N HIS A 248 -15.55 -11.18 -9.74
CA HIS A 248 -15.18 -11.27 -8.34
C HIS A 248 -15.80 -12.54 -7.75
N VAL A 249 -14.93 -13.47 -7.33
CA VAL A 249 -15.31 -14.81 -6.87
C VAL A 249 -15.54 -14.81 -5.37
N ALA A 250 -14.63 -14.19 -4.62
CA ALA A 250 -14.70 -14.11 -3.18
C ALA A 250 -13.89 -12.90 -2.67
N SER A 251 -14.32 -12.37 -1.53
CA SER A 251 -13.56 -11.45 -0.70
C SER A 251 -13.49 -12.04 0.71
N LEU A 252 -12.29 -12.08 1.29
CA LEU A 252 -12.02 -12.59 2.62
C LEU A 252 -11.38 -11.48 3.44
N ARG A 253 -11.98 -11.15 4.58
CA ARG A 253 -11.39 -10.22 5.54
C ARG A 253 -10.12 -10.82 6.16
N LYS A 254 -9.25 -9.95 6.67
CA LYS A 254 -8.11 -10.38 7.49
C LYS A 254 -8.56 -11.25 8.68
N PRO A 255 -7.83 -12.32 9.01
CA PRO A 255 -8.17 -13.18 10.14
C PRO A 255 -7.90 -12.49 11.48
N ALA A 256 -8.52 -13.00 12.54
CA ALA A 256 -8.32 -12.49 13.90
C ALA A 256 -6.83 -12.52 14.29
N GLY A 257 -6.36 -11.45 14.95
CA GLY A 257 -4.94 -11.25 15.29
C GLY A 257 -4.10 -10.61 14.17
N PHE A 258 -4.71 -10.32 13.01
CA PHE A 258 -4.06 -9.65 11.87
C PHE A 258 -4.79 -8.35 11.49
N PHE A 259 -5.51 -7.76 12.43
CA PHE A 259 -6.09 -6.41 12.34
C PHE A 259 -6.44 -5.94 13.74
N ASN A 260 -6.59 -4.63 13.93
CA ASN A 260 -7.14 -4.08 15.15
C ASN A 260 -8.69 -4.17 15.11
N PRO A 261 -9.36 -4.92 16.00
CA PRO A 261 -10.81 -5.01 15.99
C PRO A 261 -11.53 -3.69 16.30
N ASP A 262 -10.87 -2.78 17.03
CA ASP A 262 -11.40 -1.44 17.34
C ASP A 262 -11.15 -0.45 16.19
N ASN A 263 -10.28 -0.80 15.23
CA ASN A 263 -9.94 0.01 14.07
C ASN A 263 -9.57 -0.86 12.85
N PRO A 264 -10.54 -1.58 12.25
CA PRO A 264 -10.27 -2.57 11.20
C PRO A 264 -9.84 -1.94 9.87
N ALA A 265 -10.23 -0.68 9.64
CA ALA A 265 -9.89 0.10 8.46
C ALA A 265 -8.56 0.86 8.61
N ASP A 266 -7.87 0.70 9.74
CA ASP A 266 -6.61 1.38 10.04
C ASP A 266 -6.73 2.92 9.95
N LEU A 267 -7.91 3.44 10.30
CA LEU A 267 -8.21 4.87 10.33
C LEU A 267 -7.41 5.55 11.44
N ARG A 268 -7.09 6.83 11.26
CA ARG A 268 -6.56 7.64 12.36
C ARG A 268 -7.63 7.75 13.47
N PRO A 269 -7.33 7.44 14.74
CA PRO A 269 -8.35 7.41 15.80
C PRO A 269 -8.89 8.79 16.15
N ALA A 270 -10.20 8.97 16.32
CA ALA A 270 -10.78 10.26 16.70
C ALA A 270 -10.30 10.77 18.08
N ILE A 271 -10.00 12.06 18.21
CA ILE A 271 -9.71 12.74 19.46
C ILE A 271 -11.04 13.01 20.18
N PRO A 272 -11.19 12.61 21.45
CA PRO A 272 -12.41 12.88 22.20
C PRO A 272 -12.57 14.38 22.47
N PRO A 273 -13.80 14.93 22.37
CA PRO A 273 -14.07 16.33 22.68
C PRO A 273 -13.78 16.62 24.16
N ARG A 274 -13.37 17.87 24.48
CA ARG A 274 -13.01 18.28 25.85
C ARG A 274 -14.28 18.32 26.72
N GLU A 275 -14.20 17.82 27.97
CA GLU A 275 -15.33 17.84 28.92
C GLU A 275 -15.90 19.27 29.14
N GLU A 276 -15.07 20.31 29.01
CA GLU A 276 -15.47 21.72 29.18
C GLU A 276 -16.39 22.22 28.05
N GLU A 277 -16.23 21.75 26.81
CA GLU A 277 -17.10 22.12 25.68
C GLU A 277 -18.49 21.47 25.78
N SER A 278 -18.60 20.34 26.50
CA SER A 278 -19.89 19.67 26.71
C SER A 278 -20.79 20.39 27.72
N GLU A 279 -20.19 21.15 28.65
CA GLU A 279 -20.93 22.01 29.58
C GLU A 279 -21.29 23.36 28.93
N GLU A 280 -20.37 23.97 28.17
CA GLU A 280 -20.65 25.22 27.43
C GLU A 280 -21.70 24.99 26.32
N ALA A 281 -21.63 23.90 25.55
CA ALA A 281 -22.65 23.57 24.55
C ALA A 281 -24.02 23.28 25.18
N ALA A 282 -24.05 22.72 26.40
CA ALA A 282 -25.30 22.49 27.12
C ALA A 282 -25.89 23.79 27.71
N GLU A 283 -25.07 24.75 28.10
CA GLU A 283 -25.49 26.09 28.51
C GLU A 283 -25.97 26.93 27.33
N ASP A 284 -25.28 26.89 26.18
CA ASP A 284 -25.66 27.59 24.95
C ASP A 284 -26.98 27.05 24.36
N LEU A 285 -27.21 25.73 24.41
CA LEU A 285 -28.48 25.12 24.02
C LEU A 285 -29.63 25.49 24.98
N ALA A 286 -29.33 25.74 26.25
CA ALA A 286 -30.32 26.17 27.24
C ALA A 286 -30.67 27.67 27.07
N GLU A 287 -29.68 28.53 26.79
CA GLU A 287 -29.89 29.94 26.47
C GLU A 287 -30.65 30.10 25.15
N ALA A 288 -30.30 29.34 24.11
CA ALA A 288 -31.02 29.34 22.83
C ALA A 288 -32.48 28.87 22.99
N ALA A 289 -32.75 27.90 23.86
CA ALA A 289 -34.12 27.46 24.15
C ALA A 289 -34.94 28.52 24.91
N GLU A 290 -34.33 29.30 25.81
CA GLU A 290 -34.97 30.44 26.47
C GLU A 290 -35.23 31.61 25.51
N GLU A 291 -34.31 31.86 24.56
CA GLU A 291 -34.45 32.94 23.58
C GLU A 291 -35.54 32.63 22.54
N VAL A 292 -35.66 31.36 22.11
CA VAL A 292 -36.76 30.89 21.26
C VAL A 292 -38.12 30.93 21.99
N ALA A 293 -38.14 30.64 23.29
CA ALA A 293 -39.36 30.75 24.11
C ALA A 293 -39.76 32.22 24.36
N ALA A 294 -38.81 33.15 24.45
CA ALA A 294 -39.04 34.58 24.59
C ALA A 294 -39.56 35.22 23.28
N ASN A 295 -39.07 34.75 22.13
CA ASN A 295 -39.49 35.23 20.81
C ASN A 295 -40.85 34.66 20.35
N ALA A 296 -41.32 33.56 20.93
CA ALA A 296 -42.65 32.99 20.65
C ALA A 296 -43.83 33.78 21.29
N ALA A 297 -43.55 34.83 22.08
CA ALA A 297 -44.57 35.63 22.77
C ALA A 297 -44.88 36.99 22.10
N ALA A 298 -44.26 37.30 20.96
CA ALA A 298 -44.48 38.57 20.26
C ALA A 298 -44.39 38.39 18.74
N GLU A 299 -45.52 38.00 18.13
CA GLU A 299 -46.09 38.50 16.86
C GLU A 299 -47.03 37.45 16.25
N GLU A 300 -48.34 37.75 16.27
CA GLU A 300 -49.36 37.07 15.47
C GLU A 300 -49.51 37.79 14.11
N GLU A 301 -49.73 36.97 13.08
CA GLU A 301 -50.27 37.26 11.73
C GLU A 301 -49.30 37.60 10.59
N GLY A 302 -49.20 36.65 9.63
CA GLY A 302 -48.77 36.91 8.26
C GLY A 302 -48.16 35.69 7.56
N GLU A 303 -48.98 34.95 6.80
CA GLU A 303 -48.57 33.82 5.95
C GLU A 303 -47.65 34.28 4.79
N ASP A 304 -46.44 33.70 4.67
CA ASP A 304 -45.75 33.44 3.40
C ASP A 304 -44.61 32.41 3.59
N GLU A 305 -44.29 31.71 2.51
CA GLU A 305 -43.57 30.43 2.37
C GLU A 305 -42.33 30.19 3.28
N ILE A 306 -42.29 29.01 3.91
CA ILE A 306 -41.12 28.46 4.62
C ILE A 306 -40.11 27.96 3.57
N PRO A 307 -38.88 28.51 3.48
CA PRO A 307 -37.79 27.78 2.88
C PRO A 307 -37.33 26.72 3.90
N THR A 308 -37.40 25.45 3.52
CA THR A 308 -36.71 24.36 4.21
C THR A 308 -35.22 24.70 4.30
N ARG A 309 -34.79 25.18 5.47
CA ARG A 309 -33.37 25.28 5.82
C ARG A 309 -32.82 23.86 5.80
N MET A 310 -31.81 23.66 4.96
CA MET A 310 -31.11 22.39 4.81
C MET A 310 -30.57 21.98 6.19
N GLU A 311 -30.96 20.78 6.61
CA GLU A 311 -30.15 19.95 7.50
C GLU A 311 -28.81 19.74 6.76
N GLY A 312 -27.73 20.38 7.21
CA GLY A 312 -26.45 20.33 6.50
C GLY A 312 -25.24 20.91 7.24
N ASP A 313 -25.38 21.40 8.48
CA ASP A 313 -24.26 21.98 9.24
C ASP A 313 -24.06 21.27 10.59
N GLU A 314 -24.13 19.93 10.60
CA GLU A 314 -23.68 19.08 11.72
C GLU A 314 -22.58 18.07 11.27
N GLU A 315 -21.91 18.31 10.14
CA GLU A 315 -20.80 17.45 9.71
C GLU A 315 -19.47 17.87 10.37
N SER A 316 -18.99 16.96 11.22
CA SER A 316 -17.60 16.68 11.57
C SER A 316 -16.83 17.71 12.43
N LEU A 317 -17.08 17.68 13.75
CA LEU A 317 -16.14 18.15 14.78
C LEU A 317 -15.26 16.99 15.29
N THR A 318 -14.90 16.05 14.42
CA THR A 318 -14.09 14.87 14.79
C THR A 318 -12.66 15.09 14.33
N GLU A 319 -11.82 15.69 15.18
CA GLU A 319 -10.36 15.68 14.98
C GLU A 319 -9.87 14.21 15.03
N PHE A 320 -8.95 13.78 14.16
CA PHE A 320 -8.35 12.43 14.19
C PHE A 320 -6.87 12.47 14.63
N ALA A 321 -6.38 11.43 15.28
CA ALA A 321 -5.04 11.33 15.84
C ALA A 321 -4.00 11.09 14.74
N GLU A 322 -2.96 11.91 14.70
CA GLU A 322 -2.34 12.27 13.43
C GLU A 322 -1.16 11.35 13.02
N ARG A 323 -1.11 10.10 13.52
CA ARG A 323 -0.14 9.07 13.08
C ARG A 323 -0.95 8.04 12.32
N SER A 324 -0.65 7.85 11.04
CA SER A 324 -1.08 6.63 10.36
C SER A 324 -0.61 5.45 11.22
N PRO A 325 -1.46 4.44 11.47
CA PRO A 325 -1.01 3.27 12.18
C PRO A 325 0.23 2.72 11.48
N LEU A 326 1.19 2.24 12.27
CA LEU A 326 2.30 1.49 11.69
C LEU A 326 1.65 0.37 10.84
N LEU A 327 2.22 0.04 9.66
CA LEU A 327 1.76 -1.02 8.74
C LEU A 327 1.75 -2.43 9.37
N ASP A 328 1.68 -2.53 10.70
CA ASP A 328 1.67 -3.67 11.59
C ASP A 328 0.88 -4.85 11.09
N PHE A 329 -0.22 -4.59 10.40
CA PHE A 329 -1.12 -5.60 9.88
C PHE A 329 -1.25 -5.58 8.35
N ALA A 330 -0.40 -4.87 7.63
CA ALA A 330 -0.42 -4.81 6.17
C ALA A 330 -0.18 -6.20 5.57
N ASN A 331 -1.06 -6.64 4.67
CA ASN A 331 -0.81 -7.85 3.88
C ASN A 331 0.27 -7.59 2.84
N THR A 332 1.03 -8.63 2.51
CA THR A 332 2.12 -8.53 1.54
C THR A 332 2.05 -9.62 0.46
N ASP A 333 3.19 -10.05 -0.10
CA ASP A 333 3.25 -11.07 -1.13
C ASP A 333 2.73 -12.44 -0.64
N MET A 334 2.36 -13.29 -1.60
CA MET A 334 1.81 -14.62 -1.35
C MET A 334 2.48 -15.73 -2.18
N ALA A 335 2.65 -16.90 -1.57
CA ALA A 335 3.21 -18.09 -2.19
C ALA A 335 2.16 -19.20 -2.32
N PHE A 336 2.29 -20.02 -3.36
CA PHE A 336 1.37 -21.12 -3.64
C PHE A 336 2.09 -22.45 -3.89
N PHE A 337 1.48 -23.53 -3.44
CA PHE A 337 1.89 -24.89 -3.76
C PHE A 337 0.71 -25.83 -3.60
N GLU A 338 0.49 -26.72 -4.57
CA GLU A 338 -0.65 -27.65 -4.56
C GLU A 338 -2.00 -26.93 -4.34
N ASP A 339 -2.71 -27.26 -3.25
CA ASP A 339 -3.95 -26.63 -2.82
C ASP A 339 -3.73 -25.65 -1.64
N VAL A 340 -2.52 -25.14 -1.46
CA VAL A 340 -2.14 -24.26 -0.34
C VAL A 340 -1.73 -22.89 -0.85
N MET A 341 -2.21 -21.87 -0.15
CA MET A 341 -1.79 -20.48 -0.30
C MET A 341 -1.25 -19.98 1.05
N VAL A 342 -0.12 -19.30 1.02
CA VAL A 342 0.46 -18.60 2.17
C VAL A 342 0.47 -17.12 1.86
N ALA A 343 -0.23 -16.31 2.64
CA ALA A 343 -0.23 -14.86 2.51
C ALA A 343 0.65 -14.23 3.59
N GLY A 344 1.67 -13.48 3.17
CA GLY A 344 2.55 -12.69 4.02
C GLY A 344 1.84 -11.50 4.66
N ASN A 345 2.40 -11.03 5.77
CA ASN A 345 1.91 -9.87 6.50
C ASN A 345 3.01 -9.29 7.40
N TYR A 346 2.97 -7.99 7.68
CA TYR A 346 3.92 -7.35 8.59
C TYR A 346 3.92 -7.95 10.01
N HIS A 347 2.80 -8.58 10.41
CA HIS A 347 2.61 -9.28 11.68
C HIS A 347 2.99 -10.77 11.64
N GLY A 348 3.35 -11.34 10.48
CA GLY A 348 3.64 -12.76 10.30
C GLY A 348 3.08 -13.30 8.99
N PHE A 349 2.32 -14.39 9.02
CA PHE A 349 1.69 -14.93 7.81
C PHE A 349 0.47 -15.80 8.11
N ASN A 350 -0.37 -15.99 7.09
CA ASN A 350 -1.58 -16.80 7.17
C ASN A 350 -1.53 -17.93 6.13
N ILE A 351 -1.86 -19.16 6.55
CA ILE A 351 -1.91 -20.34 5.68
C ILE A 351 -3.37 -20.68 5.38
N TYR A 352 -3.68 -20.89 4.11
CA TYR A 352 -5.01 -21.24 3.62
C TYR A 352 -4.96 -22.50 2.77
N ARG A 353 -6.03 -23.30 2.83
CA ARG A 353 -6.32 -24.35 1.85
C ARG A 353 -7.28 -23.82 0.79
N LEU A 354 -6.95 -23.98 -0.48
CA LEU A 354 -7.77 -23.60 -1.61
C LEU A 354 -8.81 -24.70 -1.89
N GLY A 355 -10.09 -24.32 -1.95
CA GLY A 355 -11.16 -25.20 -2.43
C GLY A 355 -11.03 -25.51 -3.93
N GLU A 356 -11.83 -26.45 -4.43
CA GLU A 356 -11.90 -26.74 -5.88
C GLU A 356 -12.34 -25.53 -6.72
N ASP A 357 -13.08 -24.61 -6.11
CA ASP A 357 -13.49 -23.33 -6.69
C ASP A 357 -12.40 -22.24 -6.64
N GLY A 358 -11.28 -22.53 -5.96
CA GLY A 358 -10.18 -21.62 -5.69
C GLY A 358 -10.42 -20.71 -4.49
N VAL A 359 -11.49 -20.91 -3.70
CA VAL A 359 -11.76 -20.05 -2.55
C VAL A 359 -10.88 -20.49 -1.36
N PRO A 360 -10.08 -19.59 -0.76
CA PRO A 360 -9.24 -19.90 0.38
C PRO A 360 -10.06 -20.22 1.65
N ALA A 361 -9.61 -21.21 2.41
CA ALA A 361 -10.12 -21.55 3.73
C ALA A 361 -8.95 -21.54 4.73
N LEU A 362 -9.03 -20.67 5.74
CA LEU A 362 -7.96 -20.46 6.71
C LEU A 362 -7.62 -21.75 7.46
N MET A 363 -6.34 -22.12 7.45
CA MET A 363 -5.80 -23.28 8.17
C MET A 363 -5.15 -22.89 9.49
N SER A 364 -4.36 -21.82 9.50
CA SER A 364 -3.71 -21.26 10.70
C SER A 364 -3.21 -19.85 10.43
N SER A 365 -3.03 -19.10 11.51
CA SER A 365 -2.44 -17.76 11.52
C SER A 365 -1.18 -17.78 12.36
N VAL A 366 -0.03 -17.36 11.81
CA VAL A 366 1.26 -17.40 12.48
C VAL A 366 1.71 -15.99 12.80
N VAL A 367 1.67 -15.64 14.08
CA VAL A 367 2.05 -14.32 14.59
C VAL A 367 3.55 -14.32 14.87
N CYS A 368 4.29 -13.53 14.10
CA CYS A 368 5.73 -13.33 14.27
C CYS A 368 6.11 -11.97 13.68
N PRO A 369 5.88 -10.86 14.40
CA PRO A 369 6.06 -9.52 13.87
C PRO A 369 7.50 -9.23 13.46
N GLY A 370 7.64 -8.37 12.46
CA GLY A 370 8.94 -7.97 11.92
C GLY A 370 8.87 -6.99 10.75
N GLY A 371 7.67 -6.72 10.22
CA GLY A 371 7.49 -5.90 9.02
C GLY A 371 7.94 -6.60 7.75
N GLN A 372 7.45 -6.14 6.61
CA GLN A 372 7.51 -6.86 5.32
C GLN A 372 6.72 -8.16 5.38
N GLY A 373 7.36 -9.29 5.64
CA GLY A 373 6.67 -10.57 5.72
C GLY A 373 6.43 -11.25 4.37
N ASP A 374 7.16 -10.88 3.31
CA ASP A 374 7.11 -11.59 2.02
C ASP A 374 7.58 -13.03 2.18
N VAL A 375 6.88 -13.96 1.53
CA VAL A 375 7.05 -15.40 1.73
C VAL A 375 7.41 -16.16 0.46
N SER A 376 8.27 -17.16 0.58
CA SER A 376 8.49 -18.21 -0.43
C SER A 376 8.48 -19.59 0.21
N VAL A 377 8.10 -20.61 -0.57
CA VAL A 377 8.03 -22.00 -0.12
C VAL A 377 8.81 -22.94 -1.02
N VAL A 378 9.63 -23.81 -0.42
CA VAL A 378 10.35 -24.89 -1.10
C VAL A 378 10.23 -26.18 -0.27
N GLY A 379 9.52 -27.17 -0.79
CA GLY A 379 9.21 -28.38 -0.02
C GLY A 379 8.39 -28.04 1.22
N ASP A 380 8.91 -28.44 2.39
CA ASP A 380 8.35 -28.14 3.73
C ASP A 380 9.02 -26.93 4.40
N ILE A 381 9.83 -26.16 3.66
CA ILE A 381 10.49 -24.96 4.16
C ILE A 381 9.78 -23.71 3.63
N LEU A 382 9.40 -22.83 4.55
CA LEU A 382 8.93 -21.47 4.26
C LEU A 382 10.02 -20.48 4.67
N VAL A 383 10.32 -19.53 3.79
CA VAL A 383 11.23 -18.40 4.05
C VAL A 383 10.40 -17.13 4.11
N MET A 384 10.67 -16.28 5.11
CA MET A 384 9.95 -15.02 5.32
C MET A 384 10.93 -13.85 5.49
N SER A 385 10.70 -12.76 4.75
CA SER A 385 11.46 -11.52 4.84
C SER A 385 11.07 -10.69 6.08
N VAL A 386 12.08 -10.14 6.77
CA VAL A 386 11.92 -9.27 7.95
C VAL A 386 12.83 -8.06 7.81
N GLU A 387 12.26 -6.86 7.84
CA GLU A 387 13.03 -5.63 7.61
C GLU A 387 13.05 -4.67 8.81
N GLN A 388 11.93 -4.53 9.52
CA GLN A 388 11.77 -3.51 10.54
C GLN A 388 12.61 -3.84 11.77
N THR A 389 13.10 -2.79 12.42
CA THR A 389 13.96 -2.92 13.60
C THR A 389 13.25 -3.64 14.74
N ARG A 390 11.94 -3.44 14.93
CA ARG A 390 11.18 -4.05 16.04
C ARG A 390 11.05 -5.59 16.01
N GLY A 391 11.45 -6.27 14.93
CA GLY A 391 11.39 -7.72 14.87
C GLY A 391 12.24 -8.36 15.96
N ARG A 392 11.76 -9.45 16.57
CA ARG A 392 12.49 -10.23 17.57
C ARG A 392 12.88 -11.61 17.09
N VAL A 393 13.99 -12.16 17.60
CA VAL A 393 14.46 -13.52 17.28
C VAL A 393 13.44 -14.59 17.69
N ASP A 394 12.73 -14.35 18.79
CA ASP A 394 11.75 -15.25 19.42
C ASP A 394 10.29 -15.00 18.99
N CYS A 395 10.06 -14.15 17.97
CA CYS A 395 8.73 -13.70 17.55
C CYS A 395 7.92 -12.94 18.62
N GLY A 396 8.54 -12.43 19.69
CA GLY A 396 7.88 -11.64 20.74
C GLY A 396 7.14 -10.41 20.20
N LEU A 397 6.14 -9.94 20.95
CA LEU A 397 5.25 -8.83 20.57
C LEU A 397 5.66 -7.49 21.17
N GLU A 398 6.52 -7.53 22.18
CA GLU A 398 7.00 -6.41 22.98
C GLU A 398 7.99 -5.49 22.24
N GLY A 399 8.38 -5.83 21.01
CA GLY A 399 9.35 -5.07 20.21
C GLY A 399 10.76 -5.07 20.81
N VAL A 400 11.61 -4.18 20.30
CA VAL A 400 12.99 -3.96 20.77
C VAL A 400 13.31 -2.47 20.75
N GLU A 401 13.51 -1.90 21.94
CA GLU A 401 13.70 -0.46 22.15
C GLU A 401 15.17 -0.02 22.10
N GLU A 402 16.12 -0.91 22.42
CA GLU A 402 17.54 -0.54 22.50
C GLU A 402 18.23 -0.44 21.14
N ASP A 403 19.04 0.60 20.90
CA ASP A 403 19.74 0.80 19.61
C ASP A 403 20.57 -0.43 19.16
N VAL A 404 21.15 -1.18 20.10
CA VAL A 404 21.90 -2.43 19.88
C VAL A 404 21.29 -3.52 20.75
N SER A 405 20.79 -4.60 20.16
CA SER A 405 20.16 -5.68 20.92
C SER A 405 20.38 -7.07 20.31
N GLU A 406 20.71 -8.05 21.17
CA GLU A 406 20.79 -9.46 20.78
C GLU A 406 19.40 -10.09 20.52
N GLU A 407 18.33 -9.45 21.01
CA GLU A 407 16.96 -9.90 20.81
C GLU A 407 16.40 -9.48 19.43
N ARG A 408 17.04 -8.50 18.78
CA ARG A 408 16.60 -7.93 17.50
C ARG A 408 16.77 -8.91 16.34
N PHE A 409 15.77 -8.98 15.46
CA PHE A 409 15.80 -9.74 14.21
C PHE A 409 15.47 -8.87 13.00
N ARG A 410 16.36 -8.89 11.99
CA ARG A 410 16.14 -8.37 10.62
C ARG A 410 16.92 -9.24 9.63
N GLY A 411 16.25 -9.74 8.60
CA GLY A 411 16.81 -10.68 7.64
C GLY A 411 15.79 -11.74 7.27
N LEU A 412 16.19 -13.00 7.15
CA LEU A 412 15.30 -14.08 6.71
C LEU A 412 14.97 -15.04 7.82
N ARG A 413 13.68 -15.22 8.13
CA ARG A 413 13.21 -16.30 9.00
C ARG A 413 12.94 -17.55 8.19
N ILE A 414 13.23 -18.71 8.78
CA ILE A 414 13.08 -20.01 8.13
C ILE A 414 12.18 -20.87 9.00
N PHE A 415 11.08 -21.35 8.42
CA PHE A 415 10.07 -22.14 9.09
C PHE A 415 9.96 -23.53 8.46
N ASP A 416 9.80 -24.55 9.31
CA ASP A 416 9.28 -25.86 8.92
C ASP A 416 7.75 -25.79 8.95
N ILE A 417 7.15 -26.11 7.81
CA ILE A 417 5.69 -26.11 7.58
C ILE A 417 5.13 -27.49 7.26
N SER A 418 5.87 -28.56 7.59
CA SER A 418 5.39 -29.95 7.43
C SER A 418 4.06 -30.21 8.17
N ASP A 419 3.83 -29.50 9.28
CA ASP A 419 2.50 -29.30 9.86
C ASP A 419 2.01 -27.87 9.58
N LEU A 420 1.20 -27.72 8.53
CA LEU A 420 0.61 -26.45 8.11
C LEU A 420 -0.25 -25.77 9.19
N ARG A 421 -0.63 -26.45 10.27
CA ARG A 421 -1.40 -25.85 11.37
C ARG A 421 -0.52 -25.41 12.54
N ARG A 422 0.74 -25.84 12.57
CA ARG A 422 1.72 -25.50 13.61
C ARG A 422 3.12 -25.27 13.03
N PRO A 423 3.32 -24.27 12.15
CA PRO A 423 4.65 -23.90 11.68
C PRO A 423 5.62 -23.65 12.83
N ARG A 424 6.90 -24.02 12.62
CA ARG A 424 7.97 -23.87 13.60
C ARG A 424 9.14 -23.12 13.00
N GLN A 425 9.65 -22.12 13.70
CA GLN A 425 10.89 -21.47 13.29
C GLN A 425 12.06 -22.43 13.51
N VAL A 426 12.81 -22.74 12.46
CA VAL A 426 13.92 -23.72 12.47
C VAL A 426 15.27 -23.08 12.17
N GLY A 427 15.28 -21.83 11.71
CA GLY A 427 16.49 -21.08 11.43
C GLY A 427 16.20 -19.60 11.17
N GLY A 428 17.26 -18.82 11.05
CA GLY A 428 17.17 -17.44 10.61
C GLY A 428 18.53 -16.91 10.19
N VAL A 429 18.54 -15.98 9.25
CA VAL A 429 19.76 -15.30 8.77
C VAL A 429 19.64 -13.82 9.05
N GLN A 430 20.45 -13.32 9.99
CA GLN A 430 20.55 -11.88 10.27
C GLN A 430 21.40 -11.22 9.18
N THR A 431 20.91 -10.12 8.63
CA THR A 431 21.61 -9.37 7.57
C THR A 431 21.83 -7.92 8.01
N CYS A 432 22.81 -7.25 7.40
CA CYS A 432 23.15 -5.87 7.76
C CYS A 432 22.05 -4.86 7.47
N ARG A 433 21.13 -5.18 6.56
CA ARG A 433 20.08 -4.27 6.07
C ARG A 433 18.67 -4.89 6.12
N GLY A 434 18.52 -5.98 6.87
CA GLY A 434 17.27 -6.74 6.87
C GLY A 434 16.99 -7.46 5.54
N SER A 435 15.76 -7.92 5.39
CA SER A 435 15.22 -8.47 4.16
C SER A 435 13.92 -7.75 3.85
N HIS A 436 13.93 -6.99 2.76
CA HIS A 436 12.74 -6.42 2.15
C HIS A 436 12.02 -7.50 1.37
N THR A 437 12.69 -8.10 0.38
CA THR A 437 12.23 -9.26 -0.40
C THR A 437 13.35 -10.30 -0.59
N HIS A 438 12.98 -11.47 -1.11
CA HIS A 438 13.91 -12.55 -1.41
C HIS A 438 13.45 -13.41 -2.60
N SER A 439 14.40 -14.10 -3.23
CA SER A 439 14.14 -14.83 -4.48
C SER A 439 14.82 -16.19 -4.47
N ILE A 440 14.07 -17.27 -4.72
CA ILE A 440 14.61 -18.63 -4.72
C ILE A 440 15.31 -18.89 -6.06
N VAL A 441 16.64 -18.87 -6.06
CA VAL A 441 17.46 -19.00 -7.27
C VAL A 441 17.59 -20.45 -7.69
N SER A 442 17.82 -21.34 -6.73
CA SER A 442 17.91 -22.78 -6.96
C SER A 442 17.59 -23.57 -5.70
N ALA A 443 17.08 -24.78 -5.87
CA ALA A 443 16.86 -25.71 -4.77
C ALA A 443 17.09 -27.15 -5.25
N ASP A 444 17.75 -27.94 -4.43
CA ASP A 444 17.96 -29.37 -4.64
C ASP A 444 17.61 -30.17 -3.36
N ALA A 445 17.96 -31.46 -3.32
CA ALA A 445 17.66 -32.32 -2.18
C ALA A 445 18.49 -32.00 -0.92
N GLU A 446 19.58 -31.24 -1.05
CA GLU A 446 20.50 -30.91 0.04
C GLU A 446 20.28 -29.48 0.56
N LYS A 447 19.93 -28.53 -0.32
CA LYS A 447 19.90 -27.11 0.03
C LYS A 447 19.05 -26.22 -0.88
N ILE A 448 18.79 -25.02 -0.37
CA ILE A 448 18.17 -23.90 -1.10
C ILE A 448 19.20 -22.77 -1.21
N VAL A 449 19.30 -22.15 -2.38
CA VAL A 449 20.08 -20.94 -2.63
C VAL A 449 19.13 -19.83 -3.03
N LEU A 450 19.24 -18.69 -2.36
CA LEU A 450 18.38 -17.53 -2.59
C LEU A 450 19.18 -16.23 -2.63
N TYR A 451 18.58 -15.21 -3.26
CA TYR A 451 19.03 -13.82 -3.18
C TYR A 451 18.18 -13.06 -2.18
N ASN A 452 18.83 -12.21 -1.40
CA ASN A 452 18.19 -11.32 -0.43
C ASN A 452 18.40 -9.86 -0.82
N SER A 453 17.30 -9.11 -0.84
CA SER A 453 17.27 -7.67 -1.03
C SER A 453 16.95 -7.01 0.31
N GLY A 454 17.89 -6.26 0.89
CA GLY A 454 17.65 -5.48 2.12
C GLY A 454 17.69 -3.99 1.82
N THR A 455 16.66 -3.23 2.22
CA THR A 455 16.56 -1.79 1.92
C THR A 455 16.73 -0.92 3.16
N SER A 456 16.55 -1.48 4.34
CA SER A 456 16.66 -0.76 5.61
C SER A 456 18.10 -0.29 5.92
N SER A 457 18.21 0.57 6.95
CA SER A 457 19.48 1.17 7.37
C SER A 457 20.51 0.12 7.78
N ILE A 458 21.78 0.44 7.61
CA ILE A 458 22.87 -0.46 8.01
C ILE A 458 22.91 -0.53 9.53
N ARG A 459 23.00 -1.75 10.06
CA ARG A 459 23.17 -1.98 11.51
C ARG A 459 24.48 -1.43 12.03
N ASP A 460 24.49 -1.10 13.31
CA ASP A 460 25.73 -0.83 14.03
C ASP A 460 26.62 -2.09 14.05
N GLU A 461 27.94 -1.90 13.95
CA GLU A 461 28.91 -3.00 14.03
C GLU A 461 28.89 -3.69 15.40
N GLU A 462 28.47 -2.99 16.46
CA GLU A 462 28.24 -3.55 17.79
C GLU A 462 27.04 -4.52 17.82
N GLU A 463 26.02 -4.28 16.98
CA GLU A 463 24.85 -5.17 16.86
C GLU A 463 25.12 -6.36 15.93
N LEU A 464 25.74 -6.11 14.78
CA LEU A 464 26.11 -7.16 13.85
C LEU A 464 27.47 -6.87 13.22
N ALA A 465 28.47 -7.63 13.64
CA ALA A 465 29.85 -7.47 13.19
C ALA A 465 29.96 -7.59 11.65
N GLY A 466 30.61 -6.59 11.03
CA GLY A 466 30.83 -6.53 9.58
C GLY A 466 29.87 -5.61 8.83
N CYS A 467 28.88 -5.02 9.51
CA CYS A 467 27.97 -4.04 8.93
C CYS A 467 28.60 -2.65 8.86
N ILE A 468 29.37 -2.40 7.79
CA ILE A 468 30.12 -1.16 7.63
C ILE A 468 29.25 -0.08 6.97
N ASP A 469 28.85 0.91 7.75
CA ASP A 469 28.18 2.13 7.27
C ASP A 469 29.20 3.20 6.83
N ASN A 470 29.85 2.94 5.69
CA ASN A 470 30.70 3.92 5.03
C ASN A 470 30.63 3.70 3.52
N PRO A 471 29.89 4.52 2.76
CA PRO A 471 29.74 4.37 1.32
C PRO A 471 31.05 4.41 0.52
N ALA A 472 32.12 5.01 1.05
CA ALA A 472 33.43 5.04 0.41
C ALA A 472 34.26 3.76 0.65
N SER A 473 33.82 2.90 1.58
CA SER A 473 34.48 1.62 1.88
C SER A 473 34.07 0.56 0.88
N SER A 474 35.04 -0.15 0.29
CA SER A 474 34.77 -1.33 -0.54
C SER A 474 34.12 -2.50 0.23
N ARG A 475 34.07 -2.41 1.56
CA ARG A 475 33.46 -3.39 2.46
C ARG A 475 32.07 -2.97 2.97
N THR A 476 31.50 -1.87 2.47
CA THR A 476 30.17 -1.43 2.87
C THR A 476 29.09 -2.49 2.59
N ALA A 477 28.03 -2.49 3.40
CA ALA A 477 26.83 -3.31 3.19
C ALA A 477 25.94 -2.79 2.03
N LEU A 478 26.23 -1.60 1.50
CA LEU A 478 25.62 -1.08 0.27
C LEU A 478 26.23 -1.74 -0.97
N PHE A 479 25.56 -1.61 -2.11
CA PHE A 479 26.08 -2.02 -3.42
C PHE A 479 26.43 -3.52 -3.50
N SER A 480 25.64 -4.37 -2.84
CA SER A 480 25.72 -5.83 -2.98
C SER A 480 24.36 -6.48 -2.86
N ILE A 481 24.26 -7.69 -3.41
CA ILE A 481 23.16 -8.62 -3.14
C ILE A 481 23.69 -9.68 -2.19
N ASP A 482 22.93 -10.07 -1.16
CA ASP A 482 23.32 -11.19 -0.32
C ASP A 482 22.84 -12.51 -0.93
N VAL A 483 23.77 -13.43 -1.14
CA VAL A 483 23.48 -14.82 -1.53
C VAL A 483 23.47 -15.66 -0.28
N ILE A 484 22.35 -16.31 -0.01
CA ILE A 484 22.13 -17.11 1.19
C ILE A 484 21.92 -18.57 0.80
N GLU A 485 22.52 -19.46 1.58
CA GLU A 485 22.35 -20.90 1.47
C GLU A 485 21.61 -21.43 2.71
N ILE A 486 20.58 -22.23 2.51
CA ILE A 486 19.82 -22.93 3.56
C ILE A 486 20.02 -24.44 3.38
N PRO A 487 20.79 -25.11 4.24
CA PRO A 487 20.90 -26.56 4.23
C PRO A 487 19.58 -27.21 4.68
N LEU A 488 19.00 -28.11 3.90
CA LEU A 488 17.71 -28.75 4.23
C LEU A 488 17.82 -29.75 5.40
N ALA A 489 19.00 -30.36 5.59
CA ALA A 489 19.23 -31.27 6.70
C ALA A 489 19.34 -30.56 8.07
N ASP A 490 19.74 -29.29 8.07
CA ASP A 490 19.84 -28.45 9.26
C ASP A 490 19.69 -26.96 8.87
N PRO A 491 18.43 -26.48 8.75
CA PRO A 491 18.15 -25.10 8.36
C PRO A 491 18.72 -24.04 9.33
N SER A 492 19.06 -24.42 10.57
CA SER A 492 19.69 -23.51 11.54
C SER A 492 21.08 -23.04 11.11
N GLN A 493 21.72 -23.76 10.18
CA GLN A 493 23.04 -23.44 9.63
C GLN A 493 22.98 -22.52 8.41
N ALA A 494 21.80 -21.98 8.09
CA ALA A 494 21.63 -21.03 7.01
C ALA A 494 22.52 -19.79 7.21
N ARG A 495 23.10 -19.30 6.13
CA ARG A 495 24.05 -18.17 6.20
C ARG A 495 24.22 -17.48 4.86
N ILE A 496 24.65 -16.23 4.92
CA ILE A 496 25.21 -15.51 3.77
C ILE A 496 26.51 -16.22 3.36
N VAL A 497 26.58 -16.64 2.10
CA VAL A 497 27.76 -17.33 1.53
C VAL A 497 28.56 -16.43 0.60
N LYS A 498 27.91 -15.42 0.01
CA LYS A 498 28.50 -14.42 -0.89
C LYS A 498 27.73 -13.11 -0.80
N SER A 499 28.41 -12.00 -1.07
CA SER A 499 27.78 -10.68 -1.29
C SER A 499 28.33 -10.03 -2.58
N PRO A 500 27.92 -10.48 -3.78
CA PRO A 500 28.44 -9.98 -5.06
C PRO A 500 28.13 -8.51 -5.29
N ARG A 501 29.10 -7.78 -5.89
CA ARG A 501 29.01 -6.35 -6.19
C ARG A 501 28.39 -6.09 -7.57
N VAL A 502 27.12 -6.47 -7.75
CA VAL A 502 26.45 -6.38 -9.07
C VAL A 502 26.27 -4.95 -9.59
N PHE A 503 26.38 -3.95 -8.71
CA PHE A 503 26.29 -2.53 -9.03
C PHE A 503 27.63 -1.92 -9.48
N ALA A 504 28.71 -2.70 -9.40
CA ALA A 504 30.03 -2.20 -9.75
C ALA A 504 30.11 -1.82 -11.23
N ASP A 505 30.89 -0.79 -11.49
CA ASP A 505 31.32 -0.43 -12.83
C ASP A 505 32.44 -1.39 -13.26
N ASP A 506 32.22 -2.12 -14.36
CA ASP A 506 33.14 -3.18 -14.80
C ASP A 506 34.49 -2.64 -15.30
N GLU A 507 34.57 -1.37 -15.69
CA GLU A 507 35.80 -0.75 -16.21
C GLU A 507 36.68 -0.19 -15.09
N THR A 508 36.07 0.51 -14.14
CA THR A 508 36.75 1.23 -13.06
C THR A 508 36.85 0.41 -11.78
N GLY A 509 35.95 -0.55 -11.57
CA GLY A 509 35.81 -1.29 -10.33
C GLY A 509 35.20 -0.48 -9.18
N ASP A 510 34.66 0.72 -9.44
CA ASP A 510 33.87 1.46 -8.46
C ASP A 510 32.61 0.64 -8.14
N ILE A 511 32.45 0.23 -6.89
CA ILE A 511 31.31 -0.58 -6.46
C ILE A 511 30.00 0.19 -6.54
N ALA A 512 30.06 1.53 -6.50
CA ALA A 512 28.91 2.41 -6.68
C ALA A 512 28.77 2.83 -8.16
N GLY A 513 28.88 1.89 -9.09
CA GLY A 513 29.01 2.18 -10.52
C GLY A 513 27.76 2.67 -11.26
N LEU A 514 26.61 2.65 -10.59
CA LEU A 514 25.32 3.03 -11.16
C LEU A 514 24.89 4.45 -10.72
N TRP A 515 23.60 4.79 -10.89
CA TRP A 515 23.08 6.13 -10.66
C TRP A 515 23.41 6.65 -9.25
N LYS A 516 23.93 7.88 -9.17
CA LYS A 516 24.43 8.48 -7.93
C LYS A 516 23.34 9.18 -7.10
N GLY A 517 22.11 9.24 -7.61
CA GLY A 517 21.00 10.01 -7.02
C GLY A 517 21.02 11.47 -7.47
N GLY A 518 19.86 12.13 -7.40
CA GLY A 518 19.70 13.53 -7.79
C GLY A 518 18.55 13.78 -8.76
N GLU A 519 18.45 15.02 -9.22
CA GLU A 519 17.54 15.41 -10.30
C GLU A 519 18.10 14.97 -11.66
N SER A 520 17.21 14.51 -12.54
CA SER A 520 17.58 13.99 -13.86
C SER A 520 17.15 14.91 -15.01
N GLY A 521 16.71 16.13 -14.70
CA GLY A 521 16.28 17.15 -15.64
C GLY A 521 15.15 18.04 -15.10
N GLU A 522 14.84 19.11 -15.82
CA GLU A 522 13.73 20.02 -15.51
C GLU A 522 12.39 19.26 -15.50
N GLY A 523 11.63 19.36 -14.40
CA GLY A 523 10.35 18.66 -14.22
C GLY A 523 10.45 17.18 -13.79
N THR A 524 11.64 16.70 -13.41
CA THR A 524 11.83 15.33 -12.86
C THR A 524 11.97 15.36 -11.33
N GLN A 525 11.54 14.30 -10.65
CA GLN A 525 11.71 14.18 -9.20
C GLN A 525 13.17 13.84 -8.85
N TYR A 526 13.58 14.20 -7.64
CA TYR A 526 14.81 13.68 -7.04
C TYR A 526 14.74 12.15 -6.93
N THR A 527 15.66 11.46 -7.59
CA THR A 527 15.75 9.99 -7.55
C THR A 527 16.83 9.51 -6.60
N ARG A 528 16.62 8.36 -5.97
CA ARG A 528 17.58 7.80 -5.01
C ARG A 528 18.83 7.25 -5.70
N ARG A 529 19.94 7.23 -4.98
CA ARG A 529 21.15 6.51 -5.42
C ARG A 529 20.86 5.03 -5.58
N THR A 530 21.46 4.39 -6.57
CA THR A 530 21.36 2.94 -6.77
C THR A 530 22.36 2.20 -5.86
N ASP A 531 21.92 1.88 -4.63
CA ASP A 531 22.71 1.17 -3.63
C ASP A 531 22.12 -0.15 -3.12
N GLN A 532 20.91 -0.51 -3.59
CA GLN A 532 20.28 -1.82 -3.41
C GLN A 532 19.30 -2.09 -4.55
N CYS A 533 18.95 -3.36 -4.70
CA CYS A 533 17.72 -3.72 -5.38
C CYS A 533 16.58 -3.76 -4.38
N HIS A 534 15.43 -3.22 -4.77
CA HIS A 534 14.18 -3.39 -4.04
C HIS A 534 13.72 -4.83 -4.23
N ASP A 535 13.45 -5.21 -5.48
CA ASP A 535 13.13 -6.56 -5.89
C ASP A 535 14.11 -7.13 -6.90
N ILE A 536 14.30 -8.45 -6.82
CA ILE A 536 15.06 -9.21 -7.81
C ILE A 536 14.22 -10.38 -8.28
N THR A 537 13.67 -10.31 -9.48
CA THR A 537 12.98 -11.46 -10.06
C THR A 537 13.96 -12.37 -10.75
N VAL A 538 14.03 -13.63 -10.32
CA VAL A 538 14.88 -14.66 -10.92
C VAL A 538 14.07 -15.52 -11.88
N PHE A 539 14.68 -15.90 -13.00
CA PHE A 539 14.14 -16.85 -13.96
C PHE A 539 15.15 -17.98 -14.22
N PRO A 540 15.25 -18.95 -13.29
CA PRO A 540 16.35 -19.93 -13.27
C PRO A 540 16.44 -20.78 -14.54
N SER A 541 15.32 -21.18 -15.16
CA SER A 541 15.35 -21.99 -16.39
C SER A 541 15.93 -21.24 -17.60
N ARG A 542 15.97 -19.90 -17.55
CA ARG A 542 16.58 -19.04 -18.55
C ARG A 542 17.95 -18.50 -18.14
N ASN A 543 18.42 -18.82 -16.94
CA ASN A 543 19.63 -18.27 -16.32
C ASN A 543 19.64 -16.74 -16.25
N LEU A 544 18.47 -16.12 -16.12
CA LEU A 544 18.32 -14.66 -16.06
C LEU A 544 17.78 -14.22 -14.70
N ALA A 545 18.14 -13.02 -14.27
CA ALA A 545 17.43 -12.28 -13.23
C ALA A 545 17.31 -10.81 -13.61
N ALA A 546 16.24 -10.16 -13.20
CA ALA A 546 16.02 -8.74 -13.38
C ALA A 546 15.90 -8.09 -11.99
N GLY A 547 16.74 -7.10 -11.71
CA GLY A 547 16.70 -6.33 -10.47
C GLY A 547 16.06 -4.98 -10.72
N ALA A 548 15.01 -4.66 -9.98
CA ALA A 548 14.49 -3.30 -9.86
C ALA A 548 15.21 -2.65 -8.68
N CYS A 549 16.15 -1.75 -8.98
CA CYS A 549 17.08 -1.21 -8.00
C CYS A 549 16.89 0.29 -7.85
N SER A 550 17.16 0.84 -6.67
CA SER A 550 16.62 2.13 -6.22
C SER A 550 16.70 3.31 -7.19
N GLY A 551 17.66 3.31 -8.14
CA GLY A 551 17.66 4.21 -9.30
C GLY A 551 17.88 3.56 -10.68
N ASN A 552 17.91 2.23 -10.81
CA ASN A 552 18.13 1.53 -12.09
C ASN A 552 17.39 0.19 -12.17
N GLY A 553 16.93 -0.15 -13.37
CA GLY A 553 16.64 -1.54 -13.74
C GLY A 553 17.91 -2.24 -14.21
N ILE A 554 18.20 -3.45 -13.73
CA ILE A 554 19.36 -4.24 -14.14
C ILE A 554 18.95 -5.62 -14.64
N LEU A 555 19.69 -6.14 -15.62
CA LEU A 555 19.60 -7.52 -16.09
C LEU A 555 20.84 -8.29 -15.64
N MET A 556 20.68 -9.52 -15.17
CA MET A 556 21.75 -10.36 -14.63
C MET A 556 21.77 -11.77 -15.22
N ASP A 557 22.97 -12.30 -15.43
CA ASP A 557 23.23 -13.72 -15.68
C ASP A 557 23.36 -14.43 -14.33
N ILE A 558 22.55 -15.46 -14.13
CA ILE A 558 22.52 -16.29 -12.91
C ILE A 558 22.86 -17.76 -13.19
N SER A 559 23.52 -18.05 -14.32
CA SER A 559 24.00 -19.40 -14.66
C SER A 559 24.92 -19.99 -13.58
N ASP A 560 25.64 -19.14 -12.85
CA ASP A 560 26.22 -19.44 -11.54
C ASP A 560 25.40 -18.76 -10.44
N PRO A 561 24.56 -19.51 -9.70
CA PRO A 561 23.66 -18.94 -8.71
C PRO A 561 24.41 -18.25 -7.55
N TYR A 562 25.70 -18.55 -7.33
CA TYR A 562 26.49 -17.91 -6.26
C TYR A 562 27.18 -16.61 -6.69
N ASN A 563 27.29 -16.38 -8.00
CA ASN A 563 28.04 -15.26 -8.55
C ASN A 563 27.25 -14.61 -9.70
N PRO A 564 26.05 -14.05 -9.42
CA PRO A 564 25.29 -13.29 -10.41
C PRO A 564 26.14 -12.17 -11.01
N LYS A 565 26.00 -11.96 -12.32
CA LYS A 565 26.71 -10.92 -13.06
C LYS A 565 25.75 -10.01 -13.78
N ARG A 566 25.88 -8.71 -13.58
CA ARG A 566 25.13 -7.72 -14.36
C ARG A 566 25.53 -7.81 -15.83
N ILE A 567 24.53 -7.96 -16.70
CA ILE A 567 24.66 -7.99 -18.16
C ILE A 567 24.38 -6.59 -18.72
N ASP A 568 23.34 -5.94 -18.21
CA ASP A 568 22.91 -4.61 -18.66
C ASP A 568 22.27 -3.82 -17.52
N ALA A 569 22.19 -2.50 -17.69
CA ALA A 569 21.50 -1.60 -16.78
C ALA A 569 20.84 -0.45 -17.54
N VAL A 570 19.63 -0.09 -17.14
CA VAL A 570 18.86 1.02 -17.70
C VAL A 570 18.52 2.03 -16.62
N PHE A 571 18.30 3.26 -17.06
CA PHE A 571 17.80 4.36 -16.27
C PHE A 571 16.60 4.94 -17.00
N ASP A 572 15.59 5.35 -16.25
CA ASP A 572 14.39 6.00 -16.75
C ASP A 572 14.15 7.24 -15.90
N LYS A 573 14.01 8.38 -16.55
CA LYS A 573 13.77 9.68 -15.90
C LYS A 573 12.33 9.81 -15.37
N GLY A 574 11.41 9.00 -15.88
CA GLY A 574 10.02 8.94 -15.42
C GLY A 574 9.84 8.07 -14.18
N PHE A 575 10.91 7.39 -13.72
CA PHE A 575 10.89 6.56 -12.53
C PHE A 575 11.46 7.32 -11.34
N ALA A 576 10.77 7.25 -10.19
CA ALA A 576 11.29 7.77 -8.93
C ALA A 576 12.06 6.69 -8.16
N TYR A 577 11.53 5.46 -8.20
CA TYR A 577 12.05 4.33 -7.45
C TYR A 577 11.65 3.02 -8.13
N TRP A 578 12.64 2.32 -8.69
CA TRP A 578 12.37 1.04 -9.37
C TRP A 578 11.98 0.00 -8.33
N HIS A 579 10.76 -0.50 -8.47
CA HIS A 579 10.10 -1.28 -7.45
C HIS A 579 10.21 -2.77 -7.75
N SER A 580 9.60 -3.24 -8.84
CA SER A 580 9.59 -4.65 -9.23
C SER A 580 9.98 -4.88 -10.69
N ALA A 581 10.29 -6.14 -11.02
CA ALA A 581 10.58 -6.59 -12.38
C ALA A 581 9.88 -7.92 -12.63
N THR A 582 9.26 -8.13 -13.80
CA THR A 582 8.70 -9.45 -14.16
C THR A 582 8.96 -9.76 -15.63
N PHE A 583 9.38 -10.99 -15.91
CA PHE A 583 9.62 -11.43 -17.29
C PHE A 583 8.32 -11.88 -17.95
N ASN A 584 8.24 -11.82 -19.27
CA ASN A 584 7.28 -12.66 -19.98
C ASN A 584 7.67 -14.16 -19.89
N ASN A 585 6.77 -15.07 -20.28
CA ASN A 585 7.01 -16.51 -20.12
C ASN A 585 8.24 -17.02 -20.89
N ASP A 586 8.62 -16.36 -21.99
CA ASP A 586 9.78 -16.74 -22.79
C ASP A 586 11.11 -16.14 -22.30
N GLY A 587 11.08 -15.22 -21.33
CA GLY A 587 12.26 -14.51 -20.84
C GLY A 587 12.87 -13.59 -21.89
N THR A 588 12.05 -13.07 -22.81
CA THR A 588 12.44 -12.17 -23.90
C THR A 588 12.01 -10.72 -23.66
N LYS A 589 11.22 -10.47 -22.63
CA LYS A 589 10.72 -9.14 -22.24
C LYS A 589 10.73 -9.00 -20.72
N VAL A 590 10.84 -7.78 -20.23
CA VAL A 590 10.71 -7.44 -18.80
C VAL A 590 9.79 -6.25 -18.65
N VAL A 591 8.87 -6.35 -17.70
CA VAL A 591 8.08 -5.22 -17.18
C VAL A 591 8.73 -4.78 -15.89
N PHE A 592 9.21 -3.54 -15.82
CA PHE A 592 9.64 -2.90 -14.58
C PHE A 592 8.53 -1.99 -14.06
N THR A 593 8.35 -1.92 -12.75
CA THR A 593 7.36 -1.06 -12.10
C THR A 593 8.05 0.05 -11.32
N ASP A 594 7.37 1.19 -11.20
CA ASP A 594 7.83 2.37 -10.46
C ASP A 594 6.93 2.62 -9.24
N GLU A 595 7.53 3.00 -8.12
CA GLU A 595 6.83 3.39 -6.90
C GLU A 595 6.89 4.92 -6.69
N TRP A 596 6.36 5.65 -7.68
CA TRP A 596 6.34 7.11 -7.63
C TRP A 596 5.59 7.62 -6.39
N GLY A 597 6.22 8.53 -5.63
CA GLY A 597 5.64 9.00 -4.37
C GLY A 597 5.73 8.01 -3.19
N GLY A 598 6.51 6.93 -3.33
CA GLY A 598 6.87 6.03 -2.22
C GLY A 598 5.70 5.24 -1.63
N GLY A 599 4.70 4.95 -2.45
CA GLY A 599 3.58 4.09 -2.09
C GLY A 599 2.49 4.72 -1.23
N GLY A 600 2.77 5.84 -0.56
CA GLY A 600 1.78 6.56 0.26
C GLY A 600 1.01 7.65 -0.48
N ARG A 601 1.53 8.17 -1.60
CA ARG A 601 1.00 9.39 -2.24
C ARG A 601 -0.02 9.11 -3.35
N PRO A 602 -0.95 10.03 -3.62
CA PRO A 602 -1.94 9.92 -4.70
C PRO A 602 -1.30 10.33 -6.02
N ARG A 603 -0.83 9.36 -6.80
CA ARG A 603 -0.04 9.59 -8.03
C ARG A 603 -0.72 9.13 -9.29
N CYS A 604 -2.03 8.91 -9.23
CA CYS A 604 -2.88 8.61 -10.36
C CYS A 604 -3.94 9.69 -10.57
N ARG A 605 -3.66 10.94 -10.17
CA ARG A 605 -4.60 12.05 -10.35
C ARG A 605 -4.74 12.41 -11.82
N ALA A 606 -5.87 13.02 -12.20
CA ALA A 606 -6.10 13.47 -13.57
C ALA A 606 -5.07 14.50 -14.07
N SER A 607 -4.43 15.24 -13.15
CA SER A 607 -3.37 16.21 -13.41
C SER A 607 -1.97 15.59 -13.54
N ASP A 608 -1.77 14.36 -13.03
CA ASP A 608 -0.46 13.71 -13.04
C ASP A 608 -0.12 13.20 -14.46
N PRO A 609 1.12 13.38 -14.95
CA PRO A 609 1.58 12.76 -16.19
C PRO A 609 1.39 11.23 -16.20
N LEU A 610 1.01 10.70 -17.36
CA LEU A 610 0.77 9.26 -17.53
C LEU A 610 2.03 8.41 -17.48
N ASP A 611 3.21 9.02 -17.61
CA ASP A 611 4.51 8.36 -17.49
C ASP A 611 5.07 8.36 -16.06
N TRP A 612 4.44 9.07 -15.12
CA TRP A 612 4.81 9.02 -13.69
C TRP A 612 4.21 7.79 -13.01
N GLY A 613 5.01 7.01 -12.28
CA GLY A 613 4.51 5.79 -11.62
C GLY A 613 4.03 4.72 -12.61
N ALA A 614 4.40 4.86 -13.89
CA ALA A 614 4.04 3.92 -14.93
C ALA A 614 4.99 2.72 -14.94
N ASN A 615 4.49 1.58 -15.39
CA ASN A 615 5.35 0.47 -15.75
C ASN A 615 6.16 0.83 -17.01
N ALA A 616 7.39 0.35 -17.09
CA ALA A 616 8.22 0.42 -18.29
C ALA A 616 8.46 -0.98 -18.86
N ILE A 617 8.18 -1.14 -20.15
CA ILE A 617 8.29 -2.42 -20.86
C ILE A 617 9.55 -2.41 -21.73
N TYR A 618 10.39 -3.41 -21.52
CA TYR A 618 11.65 -3.60 -22.25
C TYR A 618 11.64 -4.95 -22.97
N ASP A 619 12.14 -4.97 -24.20
CA ASP A 619 12.53 -6.21 -24.87
C ASP A 619 14.00 -6.55 -24.52
N ILE A 620 14.32 -7.84 -24.43
CA ILE A 620 15.69 -8.33 -24.26
C ILE A 620 16.24 -8.74 -25.63
N VAL A 621 17.07 -7.89 -26.22
CA VAL A 621 17.68 -8.11 -27.54
C VAL A 621 19.18 -8.27 -27.37
N GLU A 622 19.72 -9.45 -27.70
CA GLU A 622 21.16 -9.76 -27.55
C GLU A 622 21.71 -9.48 -26.13
N GLY A 623 20.89 -9.72 -25.10
CA GLY A 623 21.26 -9.49 -23.69
C GLY A 623 21.14 -8.03 -23.24
N LYS A 624 20.54 -7.15 -24.04
CA LYS A 624 20.33 -5.73 -23.69
C LYS A 624 18.85 -5.41 -23.52
N LEU A 625 18.55 -4.51 -22.60
CA LEU A 625 17.23 -3.98 -22.34
C LEU A 625 16.92 -2.84 -23.32
N GLU A 626 16.03 -3.09 -24.28
CA GLU A 626 15.54 -2.07 -25.21
C GLU A 626 14.17 -1.56 -24.78
N PHE A 627 14.09 -0.29 -24.39
CA PHE A 627 12.83 0.35 -24.02
C PHE A 627 11.83 0.32 -25.17
N ARG A 628 10.56 0.02 -24.88
CA ARG A 628 9.48 -0.02 -25.86
C ARG A 628 8.34 0.94 -25.54
N SER A 629 7.82 0.91 -24.32
CA SER A 629 6.68 1.74 -23.94
C SER A 629 6.54 1.86 -22.42
N HIS A 630 5.74 2.84 -22.00
CA HIS A 630 5.19 2.92 -20.65
C HIS A 630 3.75 2.42 -20.65
N TYR A 631 3.32 1.84 -19.52
CA TYR A 631 1.93 1.47 -19.26
C TYR A 631 1.51 1.95 -17.87
N LYS A 632 0.41 2.69 -17.81
CA LYS A 632 -0.27 3.08 -16.57
C LYS A 632 -1.76 2.82 -16.73
N MET A 633 -2.43 2.44 -15.64
CA MET A 633 -3.88 2.28 -15.67
C MET A 633 -4.55 3.62 -16.09
N PRO A 634 -5.61 3.60 -16.91
CA PRO A 634 -6.22 4.82 -17.44
C PRO A 634 -7.21 5.49 -16.45
N ALA A 635 -7.33 4.98 -15.23
CA ALA A 635 -8.26 5.45 -14.21
C ALA A 635 -7.66 6.60 -13.39
N PRO A 636 -8.17 7.83 -13.53
CA PRO A 636 -7.81 8.90 -12.63
C PRO A 636 -8.44 8.66 -11.25
N GLN A 637 -7.63 8.85 -10.21
CA GLN A 637 -8.02 8.69 -8.81
C GLN A 637 -8.03 10.04 -8.08
N THR A 638 -8.67 10.04 -6.91
CA THR A 638 -8.74 11.17 -5.98
C THR A 638 -7.43 11.33 -5.18
N GLU A 639 -7.31 12.39 -4.40
CA GLU A 639 -6.16 12.58 -3.53
C GLU A 639 -6.16 11.69 -2.27
N TRP A 640 -7.27 11.01 -1.97
CA TRP A 640 -7.36 10.06 -0.85
C TRP A 640 -6.91 8.64 -1.22
N GLU A 641 -6.59 8.43 -2.49
CA GLU A 641 -6.19 7.14 -3.04
C GLU A 641 -4.68 7.12 -3.28
N ASN A 642 -3.93 6.42 -2.42
CA ASN A 642 -2.54 6.15 -2.71
C ASN A 642 -2.44 5.24 -3.95
N CYS A 643 -1.66 5.64 -4.95
CA CYS A 643 -1.64 4.94 -6.23
C CYS A 643 -0.26 4.80 -6.82
N VAL A 644 0.23 3.57 -6.84
CA VAL A 644 1.49 3.15 -7.47
C VAL A 644 1.33 1.72 -7.99
N ALA A 645 2.14 1.35 -8.97
CA ALA A 645 2.23 -0.05 -9.42
C ALA A 645 3.03 -0.87 -8.41
N HIS A 646 2.51 -2.04 -8.05
CA HIS A 646 3.17 -2.98 -7.13
C HIS A 646 3.36 -4.37 -7.77
N ASN A 647 3.38 -5.45 -6.99
CA ASN A 647 3.76 -6.77 -7.51
C ASN A 647 2.64 -7.43 -8.32
N GLY A 648 3.03 -8.11 -9.40
CA GLY A 648 2.12 -8.78 -10.34
C GLY A 648 2.71 -10.06 -10.92
N SER A 649 1.97 -10.73 -11.80
CA SER A 649 2.46 -11.94 -12.48
C SER A 649 1.89 -12.11 -13.88
N ILE A 650 2.52 -13.00 -14.66
CA ILE A 650 1.99 -13.39 -15.96
C ILE A 650 0.75 -14.27 -15.83
N ILE A 651 -0.23 -14.06 -16.72
CA ILE A 651 -1.33 -14.99 -16.97
C ILE A 651 -0.91 -15.85 -18.18
N PRO A 652 -0.68 -17.16 -18.01
CA PRO A 652 -0.01 -18.00 -19.00
C PRO A 652 -0.95 -18.42 -20.14
N VAL A 653 -1.24 -17.52 -21.07
CA VAL A 653 -1.99 -17.83 -22.31
C VAL A 653 -1.00 -18.17 -23.44
N PRO A 654 -1.12 -19.33 -24.13
CA PRO A 654 -0.20 -19.70 -25.20
C PRO A 654 -0.05 -18.63 -26.29
N GLY A 655 1.18 -18.19 -26.54
CA GLY A 655 1.50 -17.21 -27.58
C GLY A 655 1.02 -15.79 -27.29
N ARG A 656 0.67 -15.46 -26.03
CA ARG A 656 0.38 -14.09 -25.59
C ARG A 656 1.14 -13.78 -24.32
N ASP A 657 1.53 -12.52 -24.19
CA ASP A 657 2.14 -11.99 -22.99
C ASP A 657 1.07 -11.16 -22.26
N ILE A 658 0.47 -11.75 -21.23
CA ILE A 658 -0.58 -11.11 -20.42
C ILE A 658 -0.07 -11.00 -19.00
N PHE A 659 -0.27 -9.85 -18.37
CA PHE A 659 0.21 -9.55 -17.03
C PHE A 659 -0.91 -8.99 -16.17
N VAL A 660 -1.10 -9.54 -14.97
CA VAL A 660 -1.92 -8.92 -13.94
C VAL A 660 -1.05 -8.02 -13.07
N GLN A 661 -1.35 -6.73 -13.09
CA GLN A 661 -0.67 -5.69 -12.34
C GLN A 661 -1.52 -5.32 -11.12
N SER A 662 -0.91 -5.34 -9.94
CA SER A 662 -1.48 -4.68 -8.77
C SER A 662 -1.18 -3.20 -8.84
N TRP A 663 -2.20 -2.39 -8.62
CA TRP A 663 -2.03 -1.04 -8.16
C TRP A 663 -2.47 -1.04 -6.70
N TYR A 664 -2.01 -0.06 -5.92
CA TYR A 664 -2.54 0.15 -4.57
C TYR A 664 -4.04 0.48 -4.63
N GLN A 665 -4.50 1.65 -4.22
CA GLN A 665 -5.95 1.91 -4.26
C GLN A 665 -6.53 1.97 -5.68
N GLY A 666 -5.71 1.81 -6.74
CA GLY A 666 -6.14 1.62 -8.14
C GLY A 666 -6.56 0.20 -8.55
N GLY A 667 -6.58 -0.73 -7.61
CA GLY A 667 -7.12 -2.06 -7.85
C GLY A 667 -6.18 -2.97 -8.67
N ILE A 668 -6.76 -3.83 -9.51
CA ILE A 668 -6.02 -4.70 -10.44
C ILE A 668 -6.27 -4.29 -11.88
N SER A 669 -5.22 -4.32 -12.68
CA SER A 669 -5.28 -4.09 -14.12
C SER A 669 -4.60 -5.27 -14.83
N VAL A 670 -5.34 -5.98 -15.68
CA VAL A 670 -4.81 -7.02 -16.54
C VAL A 670 -4.46 -6.40 -17.89
N MET A 671 -3.18 -6.39 -18.23
CA MET A 671 -2.67 -5.86 -19.49
C MET A 671 -2.21 -6.98 -20.44
N ASP A 672 -2.50 -6.84 -21.73
CA ASP A 672 -1.84 -7.58 -22.80
C ASP A 672 -0.69 -6.73 -23.35
N PHE A 673 0.53 -7.26 -23.25
CA PHE A 673 1.76 -6.64 -23.75
C PHE A 673 2.49 -7.54 -24.77
N THR A 674 1.73 -8.39 -25.46
CA THR A 674 2.24 -9.22 -26.58
C THR A 674 2.92 -8.34 -27.64
N ASP A 675 2.36 -7.15 -27.90
CA ASP A 675 3.06 -6.05 -28.56
C ASP A 675 3.63 -5.11 -27.50
N SER A 676 4.94 -5.22 -27.22
CA SER A 676 5.63 -4.42 -26.20
C SER A 676 5.56 -2.91 -26.47
N ALA A 677 5.29 -2.48 -27.71
CA ALA A 677 5.17 -1.07 -28.06
C ALA A 677 3.76 -0.50 -27.83
N ASN A 678 2.74 -1.36 -27.69
CA ASN A 678 1.34 -0.95 -27.58
C ASN A 678 0.58 -1.83 -26.55
N PRO A 679 0.98 -1.81 -25.27
CA PRO A 679 0.27 -2.55 -24.22
C PRO A 679 -1.17 -2.05 -24.08
N ARG A 680 -2.09 -2.95 -23.73
CA ARG A 680 -3.52 -2.62 -23.59
C ARG A 680 -4.12 -3.26 -22.36
N GLU A 681 -4.88 -2.49 -21.58
CA GLU A 681 -5.75 -3.03 -20.54
C GLU A 681 -6.85 -3.89 -21.17
N ILE A 682 -7.05 -5.10 -20.67
CA ILE A 682 -8.05 -6.06 -21.18
C ILE A 682 -9.06 -6.49 -20.11
N ALA A 683 -8.75 -6.27 -18.83
CA ALA A 683 -9.64 -6.55 -17.70
C ALA A 683 -9.19 -5.74 -16.48
N PHE A 684 -10.12 -5.38 -15.60
CA PHE A 684 -9.79 -4.66 -14.37
C PHE A 684 -10.81 -4.92 -13.26
N PHE A 685 -10.39 -4.66 -12.03
CA PHE A 685 -11.26 -4.50 -10.87
C PHE A 685 -10.70 -3.38 -10.00
N ASP A 686 -11.56 -2.51 -9.51
CA ASP A 686 -11.17 -1.41 -8.64
C ASP A 686 -12.26 -1.10 -7.60
N ARG A 687 -11.85 -0.51 -6.48
CA ARG A 687 -12.72 -0.03 -5.42
C ARG A 687 -12.43 1.44 -5.14
N GLY A 688 -13.45 2.20 -4.78
CA GLY A 688 -13.25 3.54 -4.26
C GLY A 688 -12.36 3.56 -3.00
N PRO A 689 -11.93 4.77 -2.59
CA PRO A 689 -11.01 4.94 -1.48
C PRO A 689 -11.52 4.29 -0.19
N ILE A 690 -10.61 3.90 0.69
CA ILE A 690 -10.99 3.38 2.02
C ILE A 690 -11.78 4.43 2.82
N SER A 691 -11.39 5.71 2.69
CA SER A 691 -12.05 6.85 3.33
C SER A 691 -12.01 8.06 2.40
N ASP A 692 -13.08 8.84 2.39
CA ASP A 692 -13.20 10.16 1.75
C ASP A 692 -12.80 11.32 2.67
N GLU A 693 -12.39 11.03 3.91
CA GLU A 693 -12.01 12.02 4.92
C GLU A 693 -10.51 12.01 5.23
N GLN A 694 -9.81 10.90 4.95
CA GLN A 694 -8.40 10.74 5.27
C GLN A 694 -7.68 9.73 4.37
N MET A 695 -6.38 9.97 4.17
CA MET A 695 -5.52 9.06 3.43
C MET A 695 -5.23 7.81 4.26
N VAL A 696 -5.59 6.65 3.72
CA VAL A 696 -5.25 5.34 4.27
C VAL A 696 -4.46 4.59 3.22
N VAL A 697 -3.33 4.00 3.58
CA VAL A 697 -2.61 3.12 2.67
C VAL A 697 -3.47 1.88 2.44
N GLY A 698 -3.87 1.65 1.19
CA GLY A 698 -4.81 0.59 0.84
C GLY A 698 -4.57 -0.01 -0.54
N GLY A 699 -5.48 -0.89 -0.93
CA GLY A 699 -5.47 -1.53 -2.24
C GLY A 699 -4.47 -2.68 -2.35
N TYR A 700 -4.13 -3.13 -3.57
CA TYR A 700 -3.44 -4.42 -3.73
C TYR A 700 -1.92 -4.31 -3.60
N TRP A 701 -1.36 -4.98 -2.60
CA TRP A 701 0.08 -5.22 -2.50
C TRP A 701 0.55 -6.15 -3.62
N SER A 702 -0.13 -7.29 -3.80
CA SER A 702 0.25 -8.25 -4.84
C SER A 702 -0.95 -8.93 -5.46
N SER A 703 -0.82 -9.31 -6.73
CA SER A 703 -1.87 -9.96 -7.51
C SER A 703 -1.26 -11.03 -8.39
N TYR A 704 -1.58 -12.29 -8.11
CA TYR A 704 -0.95 -13.43 -8.76
C TYR A 704 -1.94 -14.39 -9.40
N TRP A 705 -1.57 -14.90 -10.57
CA TRP A 705 -2.31 -15.98 -11.23
C TRP A 705 -1.87 -17.34 -10.68
N TYR A 706 -2.83 -18.10 -10.16
CA TYR A 706 -2.58 -19.48 -9.74
C TYR A 706 -3.82 -20.36 -10.00
N ASN A 707 -3.62 -21.51 -10.65
CA ASN A 707 -4.64 -22.53 -10.91
C ASN A 707 -6.00 -21.98 -11.42
N GLY A 708 -5.96 -20.98 -12.32
CA GLY A 708 -7.19 -20.47 -12.95
C GLY A 708 -7.88 -19.31 -12.25
N ARG A 709 -7.24 -18.74 -11.24
CA ARG A 709 -7.71 -17.60 -10.47
C ARG A 709 -6.60 -16.55 -10.40
N ILE A 710 -7.03 -15.31 -10.20
CA ILE A 710 -6.18 -14.22 -9.76
C ILE A 710 -6.46 -14.03 -8.27
N TYR A 711 -5.42 -14.07 -7.44
CA TYR A 711 -5.50 -13.80 -6.01
C TYR A 711 -4.84 -12.46 -5.75
N GLY A 712 -5.55 -11.54 -5.10
CA GLY A 712 -5.04 -10.23 -4.70
C GLY A 712 -4.94 -10.13 -3.18
N THR A 713 -3.79 -9.77 -2.65
CA THR A 713 -3.64 -9.37 -1.24
C THR A 713 -3.83 -7.87 -1.16
N GLU A 714 -4.97 -7.47 -0.60
CA GLU A 714 -5.29 -6.08 -0.31
C GLU A 714 -4.68 -5.71 1.05
N ILE A 715 -3.95 -4.59 1.10
CA ILE A 715 -3.12 -4.14 2.23
C ILE A 715 -3.92 -4.11 3.52
N THR A 716 -5.17 -3.62 3.50
CA THR A 716 -5.99 -3.25 4.66
C THR A 716 -7.22 -4.14 4.83
N ARG A 717 -7.96 -4.42 3.75
CA ARG A 717 -9.22 -5.18 3.73
C ARG A 717 -9.03 -6.69 3.84
N GLY A 718 -8.09 -7.29 3.09
CA GLY A 718 -7.87 -8.74 3.12
C GLY A 718 -7.46 -9.37 1.79
N ILE A 719 -8.16 -10.42 1.36
CA ILE A 719 -7.83 -11.21 0.16
C ILE A 719 -9.02 -11.21 -0.78
N ASP A 720 -8.80 -10.87 -2.05
CA ASP A 720 -9.79 -11.06 -3.11
C ASP A 720 -9.37 -12.14 -4.10
N VAL A 721 -10.38 -12.81 -4.64
CA VAL A 721 -10.22 -13.85 -5.65
C VAL A 721 -11.03 -13.49 -6.88
N PHE A 722 -10.39 -13.51 -8.04
CA PHE A 722 -11.03 -13.20 -9.32
C PHE A 722 -10.89 -14.36 -10.31
N ALA A 723 -11.81 -14.37 -11.27
CA ALA A 723 -11.77 -15.26 -12.43
C ALA A 723 -11.91 -14.43 -13.71
N LEU A 724 -11.10 -14.74 -14.72
CA LEU A 724 -11.27 -14.17 -16.07
C LEU A 724 -12.60 -14.63 -16.68
N GLU A 725 -13.28 -13.71 -17.36
CA GLU A 725 -14.47 -14.00 -18.16
C GLU A 725 -14.17 -13.89 -19.66
N PRO A 726 -14.80 -14.72 -20.52
CA PRO A 726 -14.68 -14.55 -21.95
C PRO A 726 -15.18 -13.17 -22.38
N SER A 727 -14.38 -12.50 -23.21
CA SER A 727 -14.65 -11.15 -23.69
C SER A 727 -14.21 -10.99 -25.15
N GLU A 728 -14.27 -9.77 -25.68
CA GLU A 728 -13.68 -9.46 -26.99
C GLU A 728 -12.14 -9.58 -26.98
N HIS A 729 -11.50 -9.54 -25.81
CA HIS A 729 -10.05 -9.64 -25.67
C HIS A 729 -9.54 -11.06 -25.42
N LEU A 730 -10.34 -11.91 -24.77
CA LEU A 730 -9.96 -13.27 -24.41
C LEU A 730 -11.08 -14.26 -24.69
N THR A 731 -10.79 -15.29 -25.48
CA THR A 731 -11.76 -16.35 -25.72
C THR A 731 -11.84 -17.32 -24.54
N LYS A 732 -12.95 -18.08 -24.47
CA LYS A 732 -13.08 -19.17 -23.51
C LYS A 732 -11.97 -20.23 -23.64
N ALA A 733 -11.47 -20.47 -24.85
CA ALA A 733 -10.40 -21.44 -25.08
C ALA A 733 -9.05 -20.94 -24.57
N GLU A 734 -8.76 -19.64 -24.72
CA GLU A 734 -7.55 -19.02 -24.17
C GLU A 734 -7.56 -19.06 -22.64
N ILE A 735 -8.69 -18.72 -22.01
CA ILE A 735 -8.84 -18.80 -20.54
C ILE A 735 -8.65 -20.25 -20.07
N ALA A 736 -9.24 -21.22 -20.77
CA ALA A 736 -9.06 -22.65 -20.46
C ALA A 736 -7.61 -23.11 -20.64
N ALA A 737 -6.88 -22.57 -21.63
CA ALA A 737 -5.47 -22.88 -21.82
C ALA A 737 -4.60 -22.29 -20.70
N ALA A 738 -4.88 -21.07 -20.25
CA ALA A 738 -4.24 -20.49 -19.07
C ALA A 738 -4.51 -21.27 -17.78
N GLN A 739 -5.70 -21.84 -17.63
CA GLN A 739 -6.03 -22.76 -16.53
C GLN A 739 -5.28 -24.09 -16.61
N ALA A 740 -5.06 -24.59 -17.82
CA ALA A 740 -4.40 -25.88 -18.07
C ALA A 740 -2.86 -25.78 -18.13
N ALA A 741 -2.31 -24.62 -17.80
CA ALA A 741 -0.88 -24.36 -17.87
C ALA A 741 -0.13 -25.14 -16.77
N SER A 742 1.00 -25.74 -17.12
CA SER A 742 1.78 -26.61 -16.25
C SER A 742 3.03 -25.88 -15.73
N TYR A 743 3.12 -25.73 -14.42
CA TYR A 743 4.27 -25.17 -13.71
C TYR A 743 5.27 -26.28 -13.37
N ALA A 744 6.55 -26.11 -13.71
CA ALA A 744 7.57 -27.16 -13.54
C ALA A 744 7.69 -27.69 -12.10
N SER A 745 7.46 -26.84 -11.09
CA SER A 745 7.52 -27.20 -9.67
C SER A 745 6.14 -27.46 -9.04
N GLY A 746 5.04 -27.16 -9.75
CA GLY A 746 3.70 -27.08 -9.16
C GLY A 746 3.53 -25.96 -8.13
N ARG A 747 4.44 -24.98 -8.11
CA ARG A 747 4.53 -23.91 -7.12
C ARG A 747 4.66 -22.54 -7.79
N PHE A 748 4.25 -21.53 -7.05
CA PHE A 748 4.48 -20.13 -7.37
C PHE A 748 5.11 -19.47 -6.14
N ASN A 749 6.29 -18.88 -6.31
CA ASN A 749 6.90 -18.02 -5.31
C ASN A 749 7.06 -16.62 -5.91
N PRO A 750 6.74 -15.58 -5.13
CA PRO A 750 7.08 -14.20 -5.46
C PRO A 750 8.54 -14.08 -5.91
N GLN A 751 8.78 -13.21 -6.91
CA GLN A 751 10.09 -12.93 -7.48
C GLN A 751 10.88 -14.17 -7.98
N THR A 752 10.23 -15.33 -8.10
CA THR A 752 10.82 -16.58 -8.61
C THR A 752 9.96 -17.09 -9.76
N GLN A 753 10.31 -16.66 -10.97
CA GLN A 753 9.55 -17.00 -12.16
C GLN A 753 9.89 -18.41 -12.64
N THR A 754 8.85 -19.20 -12.89
CA THR A 754 8.96 -20.52 -13.50
C THR A 754 8.41 -20.51 -14.91
N GLU A 755 9.07 -21.22 -15.81
CA GLU A 755 8.58 -21.39 -17.16
C GLU A 755 7.33 -22.26 -17.14
N VAL A 756 6.28 -21.76 -17.77
CA VAL A 756 5.00 -22.45 -17.89
C VAL A 756 4.89 -23.08 -19.27
N THR A 757 4.33 -24.29 -19.32
CA THR A 757 4.13 -25.06 -20.56
C THR A 757 2.69 -25.52 -20.72
N TRP A 758 2.32 -25.93 -21.92
CA TRP A 758 0.95 -26.38 -22.25
C TRP A 758 0.96 -27.67 -23.05
N SER A 759 -0.15 -28.42 -22.97
CA SER A 759 -0.37 -29.53 -23.90
C SER A 759 -0.58 -29.00 -25.32
N LYS A 760 -0.18 -29.78 -26.33
CA LYS A 760 -0.41 -29.42 -27.74
C LYS A 760 -1.89 -29.10 -28.04
N ALA A 761 -2.81 -29.88 -27.46
CA ALA A 761 -4.24 -29.66 -27.66
C ALA A 761 -4.72 -28.31 -27.09
N ALA A 762 -4.15 -27.85 -25.97
CA ALA A 762 -4.49 -26.54 -25.41
C ALA A 762 -3.95 -25.39 -26.28
N ILE A 763 -2.74 -25.55 -26.83
CA ILE A 763 -2.15 -24.59 -27.79
C ILE A 763 -3.02 -24.51 -29.04
N ASP A 764 -3.27 -25.65 -29.71
CA ASP A 764 -4.05 -25.72 -30.94
C ASP A 764 -5.47 -25.13 -30.75
N ALA A 765 -6.10 -25.37 -29.57
CA ALA A 765 -7.43 -24.83 -29.25
C ALA A 765 -7.42 -23.31 -29.01
N ALA A 766 -6.42 -22.79 -28.28
CA ALA A 766 -6.27 -21.36 -28.05
C ALA A 766 -6.01 -20.62 -29.36
N GLU A 767 -5.10 -21.11 -30.20
CA GLU A 767 -4.78 -20.54 -31.51
C GLU A 767 -5.99 -20.54 -32.45
N ALA A 768 -6.68 -21.68 -32.59
CA ALA A 768 -7.86 -21.79 -33.44
C ALA A 768 -8.99 -20.83 -33.01
N SER A 769 -9.11 -20.53 -31.71
CA SER A 769 -10.13 -19.62 -31.20
C SER A 769 -9.93 -18.17 -31.64
N ARG A 770 -8.70 -17.76 -31.98
CA ARG A 770 -8.36 -16.40 -32.43
C ARG A 770 -8.72 -16.16 -33.89
N GLU A 771 -8.77 -17.21 -34.70
CA GLU A 771 -9.04 -17.13 -36.14
C GLU A 771 -10.53 -16.98 -36.50
N GLY A 772 -11.41 -16.91 -35.51
CA GLY A 772 -12.85 -16.69 -35.65
C GLY A 772 -13.68 -17.96 -35.49
N GLY A 773 -14.10 -18.23 -34.24
CA GLY A 773 -15.14 -19.20 -33.89
C GLY A 773 -16.52 -18.56 -33.78
#